data_AF-A0A0A2L4U0-F1
#
_entry.id   AF-A0A0A2L4U0-F1
#
_cell.length_a   1.000
_cell.length_b   1.000
_cell.length_c   1.000
_cell.angle_alpha   90.00
_cell.angle_beta   90.00
_cell.angle_gamma   90.00
#
_symmetry.space_group_name_H-M   'P 1'
#
loop_
_entity.id
_entity.type
_entity.pdbx_description
1 polymer ?
#
loop_
_entity_poly.entity_id
_entity_poly.type
_entity_poly.pdbx_seq_one_letter_code
_entity_poly.pdbx_strand_id
1 'polypeptide(L)'
;MEAETIKVQTPEASVAAHVMEVPKRDAANDSGAADVEEPPTKKARLDEPSKPAHVDMRDKGIVPIKAEYRIQITPKPRPADETSPDDAAEAAPHDDRDGGKKEKGNKKKKGQNTNRSYGTSKDAKGLCSTRMFANEFAAGECQYGEKCRFEHDLRVYLKDHKREDLTTLDNICPVYEALGKCSSGWKCRMVRSHSTEKETEDGKKELILLVDTERMEKARPRVANATPDGIVNIISNQDKIALTRKREDTPRADAYTKWATQVSAELEKAIHQRSTTREKGELIEPNEQAKIDMQENRAQFLEPPFMPSEKRRIYFGPETPVLAPLTTQGNMPFRRLCGDLGAQFTYSEMAMSMPLIQGSKSEWTLLKAHESEMAPPTVIPGDNIVQGYDNSKDFRFGAQIAANKPWQALKATEVLSKFTPNLRVIDLNCGCPIELVFRDGAGSALLDHHSKLEKMIRGMNTVSQEIPITVKIRMGTKDNQPTAQKLVERMVLGGYESSVLDLGPPGAAAITLHGRSRQQRYTRQADWGYISDCAALIKRLNKKQDALSDTIREPDARHMPNGGKTYFIGNGDCFSHTDYDDHVNNAGVDSVMVARGALIKPWIFEEIQTGQYLDKSATERLTYIEKFVKYGLQAWGSDEHGVGTTRRFLLEWLSFTYRYVPIGLLEYLPPNIQDRPPAWRGRNELETLMGSGNYKDWIKITEMFLGPAPDTFKFEPKHKSNSYEAEG
;
A
#
# COMPACT_ATOMS: atom_id res chain seq x y z
N MET A 1 -37.71 -50.51 -0.66
CA MET A 1 -39.02 -50.12 -1.23
C MET A 1 -39.26 -48.69 -0.81
N GLU A 2 -39.45 -47.69 -1.65
CA GLU A 2 -39.13 -47.45 -3.06
C GLU A 2 -39.14 -45.92 -3.15
N ALA A 3 -38.23 -45.35 -3.90
CA ALA A 3 -38.11 -43.92 -4.09
C ALA A 3 -39.17 -43.45 -5.09
N GLU A 4 -39.89 -42.37 -4.77
CA GLU A 4 -40.64 -41.60 -5.76
C GLU A 4 -40.02 -40.23 -5.96
N THR A 5 -39.68 -39.99 -7.21
CA THR A 5 -38.96 -38.85 -7.76
C THR A 5 -39.99 -37.82 -8.23
N ILE A 6 -39.97 -36.60 -7.67
CA ILE A 6 -40.75 -35.48 -8.19
C ILE A 6 -39.83 -34.59 -9.03
N LYS A 7 -40.11 -34.56 -10.33
CA LYS A 7 -39.50 -33.69 -11.35
C LYS A 7 -39.87 -32.24 -11.10
N VAL A 8 -38.89 -31.34 -11.10
CA VAL A 8 -39.10 -29.89 -11.21
C VAL A 8 -38.50 -29.42 -12.54
N GLN A 9 -39.34 -28.81 -13.36
CA GLN A 9 -39.04 -28.24 -14.67
C GLN A 9 -38.15 -26.99 -14.54
N THR A 10 -37.06 -26.94 -15.32
CA THR A 10 -36.31 -25.72 -15.64
C THR A 10 -36.77 -25.18 -17.00
N PRO A 11 -36.99 -23.87 -17.17
CA PRO A 11 -37.29 -23.29 -18.47
C PRO A 11 -36.02 -23.06 -19.30
N GLU A 12 -36.08 -23.47 -20.56
CA GLU A 12 -35.08 -23.25 -21.60
C GLU A 12 -35.00 -21.77 -22.00
N ALA A 13 -33.77 -21.25 -22.16
CA ALA A 13 -33.49 -20.03 -22.90
C ALA A 13 -32.43 -20.33 -23.96
N SER A 14 -32.84 -20.16 -25.21
CA SER A 14 -32.13 -20.49 -26.45
C SER A 14 -30.87 -19.64 -26.68
N VAL A 15 -29.75 -20.31 -26.94
CA VAL A 15 -28.49 -19.72 -27.40
C VAL A 15 -28.52 -19.64 -28.93
N ALA A 16 -28.54 -18.43 -29.49
CA ALA A 16 -28.34 -18.21 -30.91
C ALA A 16 -26.85 -18.00 -31.19
N ALA A 17 -26.22 -18.99 -31.82
CA ALA A 17 -24.86 -18.90 -32.37
C ALA A 17 -24.89 -18.13 -33.70
N HIS A 18 -24.08 -17.09 -33.82
CA HIS A 18 -23.77 -16.46 -35.11
C HIS A 18 -22.35 -16.86 -35.51
N VAL A 19 -22.28 -17.71 -36.52
CA VAL A 19 -21.06 -18.14 -37.21
C VAL A 19 -20.73 -17.06 -38.24
N MET A 20 -19.56 -16.43 -38.13
CA MET A 20 -19.03 -15.57 -39.20
C MET A 20 -18.03 -16.36 -40.05
N GLU A 21 -18.34 -16.44 -41.34
CA GLU A 21 -17.55 -17.09 -42.39
C GLU A 21 -16.23 -16.34 -42.65
N VAL A 22 -15.17 -17.11 -42.88
CA VAL A 22 -13.83 -16.66 -43.30
C VAL A 22 -13.73 -16.77 -44.83
N PRO A 23 -13.38 -15.71 -45.59
CA PRO A 23 -13.06 -15.88 -46.99
C PRO A 23 -11.58 -16.20 -47.20
N LYS A 24 -11.34 -17.32 -47.89
CA LYS A 24 -10.07 -17.72 -48.48
C LYS A 24 -9.59 -16.70 -49.51
N ARG A 25 -8.27 -16.52 -49.65
CA ARG A 25 -7.64 -15.94 -50.84
C ARG A 25 -6.56 -16.87 -51.36
N ASP A 26 -6.70 -17.19 -52.63
CA ASP A 26 -5.86 -18.08 -53.44
C ASP A 26 -4.54 -17.42 -53.83
N ALA A 27 -3.54 -18.29 -54.03
CA ALA A 27 -2.22 -17.99 -54.55
C ALA A 27 -2.22 -17.95 -56.09
N ALA A 28 -1.47 -17.02 -56.67
CA ALA A 28 -0.99 -17.11 -58.04
C ALA A 28 0.41 -16.50 -58.16
N ASN A 29 1.34 -17.33 -58.65
CA ASN A 29 2.69 -16.97 -59.09
C ASN A 29 2.63 -16.15 -60.39
N ASP A 30 3.51 -15.15 -60.52
CA ASP A 30 4.19 -14.90 -61.80
C ASP A 30 5.58 -14.28 -61.57
N SER A 31 6.44 -14.54 -62.52
CA SER A 31 7.90 -14.47 -62.55
C SER A 31 8.42 -13.25 -63.31
N GLY A 32 9.61 -12.74 -62.96
CA GLY A 32 10.31 -11.69 -63.71
C GLY A 32 11.56 -11.17 -63.01
N ALA A 33 12.66 -11.05 -63.75
CA ALA A 33 14.05 -11.04 -63.29
C ALA A 33 14.68 -9.67 -62.93
N ALA A 34 15.72 -9.77 -62.10
CA ALA A 34 16.94 -8.96 -61.87
C ALA A 34 17.04 -7.48 -62.34
N ASP A 35 17.44 -6.58 -61.44
CA ASP A 35 18.79 -5.95 -61.47
C ASP A 35 19.11 -5.12 -60.20
N VAL A 36 20.42 -4.90 -60.00
CA VAL A 36 21.17 -4.44 -58.82
C VAL A 36 21.15 -2.91 -58.63
N GLU A 37 21.01 -2.41 -57.39
CA GLU A 37 21.85 -1.36 -56.75
C GLU A 37 21.30 -0.89 -55.38
N GLU A 38 22.21 -0.66 -54.43
CA GLU A 38 21.97 -0.16 -53.06
C GLU A 38 22.45 1.32 -52.94
N PRO A 39 22.16 2.05 -51.85
CA PRO A 39 21.11 3.07 -51.72
C PRO A 39 21.67 4.52 -51.60
N PRO A 40 20.83 5.58 -51.58
CA PRO A 40 20.54 6.19 -50.27
C PRO A 40 19.21 7.00 -50.12
N THR A 41 18.66 6.94 -48.90
CA THR A 41 18.00 8.04 -48.13
C THR A 41 16.60 8.57 -48.49
N LYS A 42 15.84 8.81 -47.41
CA LYS A 42 14.51 9.46 -47.27
C LYS A 42 13.29 8.59 -47.61
N LYS A 43 12.86 7.75 -46.65
CA LYS A 43 11.49 7.23 -46.65
C LYS A 43 10.52 8.28 -46.13
N ALA A 44 9.69 8.77 -47.05
CA ALA A 44 8.45 9.45 -46.81
C ALA A 44 7.50 8.58 -45.97
N ARG A 45 6.72 9.23 -45.11
CA ARG A 45 5.61 8.63 -44.36
C ARG A 45 4.59 8.09 -45.35
N LEU A 46 4.31 6.78 -45.27
CA LEU A 46 3.14 6.17 -45.88
C LEU A 46 1.97 6.38 -44.92
N ASP A 47 0.87 6.91 -45.44
CA ASP A 47 -0.36 7.18 -44.72
C ASP A 47 -0.96 5.89 -44.15
N GLU A 48 -1.06 5.80 -42.82
CA GLU A 48 -1.88 4.79 -42.13
C GLU A 48 -3.37 5.10 -42.36
N PRO A 49 -4.23 4.09 -42.56
CA PRO A 49 -5.66 4.30 -42.61
C PRO A 49 -6.13 4.88 -41.27
N SER A 50 -6.73 6.07 -41.33
CA SER A 50 -7.26 6.80 -40.18
C SER A 50 -8.17 5.91 -39.35
N LYS A 51 -7.74 5.58 -38.13
CA LYS A 51 -8.65 5.16 -37.06
C LYS A 51 -9.73 6.24 -36.91
N PRO A 52 -11.01 5.89 -36.67
CA PRO A 52 -12.03 6.90 -36.42
C PRO A 52 -11.55 7.74 -35.22
N ALA A 53 -11.34 9.03 -35.47
CA ALA A 53 -10.98 9.96 -34.42
C ALA A 53 -12.13 10.00 -33.41
N HIS A 54 -11.92 9.43 -32.23
CA HIS A 54 -12.66 9.89 -31.07
C HIS A 54 -12.33 11.37 -30.92
N VAL A 55 -13.26 12.24 -31.31
CA VAL A 55 -13.16 13.67 -31.05
C VAL A 55 -13.21 13.80 -29.54
N ASP A 56 -12.04 13.99 -28.92
CA ASP A 56 -11.91 14.26 -27.49
C ASP A 56 -12.53 15.65 -27.25
N MET A 57 -13.84 15.70 -27.00
CA MET A 57 -14.62 16.93 -26.72
C MET A 57 -14.26 17.56 -25.36
N ARG A 58 -13.06 17.27 -24.85
CA ARG A 58 -12.59 17.55 -23.52
C ARG A 58 -11.66 18.75 -23.51
N ASP A 59 -12.04 19.75 -22.73
CA ASP A 59 -11.12 20.79 -22.30
C ASP A 59 -10.15 20.20 -21.27
N LYS A 60 -8.94 19.85 -21.72
CA LYS A 60 -7.92 19.24 -20.85
C LYS A 60 -7.68 20.09 -19.61
N GLY A 61 -7.83 19.49 -18.43
CA GLY A 61 -7.59 20.13 -17.13
C GLY A 61 -8.82 20.70 -16.44
N ILE A 62 -10.00 20.73 -17.07
CA ILE A 62 -11.26 21.20 -16.46
C ILE A 62 -12.27 20.06 -16.42
N VAL A 63 -12.86 19.79 -15.25
CA VAL A 63 -13.86 18.71 -15.15
C VAL A 63 -15.12 19.15 -15.90
N PRO A 64 -15.65 18.31 -16.79
CA PRO A 64 -16.85 18.60 -17.57
C PRO A 64 -18.11 18.45 -16.71
N ILE A 65 -18.46 19.47 -15.94
CA ILE A 65 -19.67 19.46 -15.09
C ILE A 65 -20.86 19.97 -15.90
N LYS A 66 -22.03 19.34 -15.85
CA LYS A 66 -23.23 19.82 -16.57
C LYS A 66 -23.59 21.25 -16.15
N ALA A 67 -24.07 22.05 -17.09
CA ALA A 67 -24.29 23.48 -16.92
C ALA A 67 -25.16 23.83 -15.70
N GLU A 68 -26.17 23.02 -15.38
CA GLU A 68 -27.09 23.24 -14.26
C GLU A 68 -26.43 23.12 -12.87
N TYR A 69 -25.28 22.46 -12.77
CA TYR A 69 -24.52 22.31 -11.51
C TYR A 69 -23.34 23.29 -11.39
N ARG A 70 -23.05 24.08 -12.44
CA ARG A 70 -21.96 25.06 -12.41
C ARG A 70 -22.38 26.32 -11.66
N ILE A 71 -21.52 26.81 -10.77
CA ILE A 71 -21.68 28.10 -10.11
C ILE A 71 -20.97 29.16 -10.95
N GLN A 72 -21.72 30.15 -11.43
CA GLN A 72 -21.14 31.31 -12.11
C GLN A 72 -20.46 32.21 -11.07
N ILE A 73 -19.13 32.14 -10.98
CA ILE A 73 -18.34 33.07 -10.16
C ILE A 73 -17.93 34.25 -11.05
N THR A 74 -18.34 35.48 -10.67
CA THR A 74 -17.82 36.71 -11.27
C THR A 74 -16.32 36.79 -10.97
N PRO A 75 -15.42 36.82 -11.97
CA PRO A 75 -14.00 36.70 -11.72
C PRO A 75 -13.47 37.97 -11.01
N LYS A 76 -12.94 37.82 -9.79
CA LYS A 76 -11.92 38.75 -9.29
C LYS A 76 -10.61 38.47 -10.05
N PRO A 77 -9.82 39.50 -10.42
CA PRO A 77 -8.60 39.29 -11.18
C PRO A 77 -7.63 38.41 -10.37
N ARG A 78 -7.18 37.29 -10.95
CA ARG A 78 -6.06 36.52 -10.40
C ARG A 78 -4.74 37.23 -10.72
N PRO A 79 -3.78 37.29 -9.79
CA PRO A 79 -2.41 37.64 -10.11
C PRO A 79 -1.87 36.68 -11.17
N ALA A 80 -1.30 37.23 -12.23
CA ALA A 80 -0.70 36.47 -13.33
C ALA A 80 0.67 35.92 -12.93
N ASP A 81 0.74 34.92 -12.03
CA ASP A 81 1.91 34.04 -11.89
C ASP A 81 1.67 32.77 -11.04
N GLU A 82 0.46 32.21 -11.03
CA GLU A 82 0.20 30.94 -10.33
C GLU A 82 0.57 29.74 -11.21
N THR A 83 1.83 29.34 -11.13
CA THR A 83 2.22 27.96 -11.45
C THR A 83 1.53 26.97 -10.50
N SER A 84 1.16 25.80 -11.02
CA SER A 84 0.47 24.68 -10.35
C SER A 84 0.87 24.49 -8.86
N PRO A 85 0.00 24.77 -7.88
CA PRO A 85 0.34 24.70 -6.45
C PRO A 85 0.49 23.26 -5.90
N ASP A 86 -0.12 22.27 -6.55
CA ASP A 86 -0.09 20.86 -6.10
C ASP A 86 1.23 20.18 -6.49
N ASP A 87 1.84 20.61 -7.61
CA ASP A 87 3.23 20.29 -7.89
C ASP A 87 4.15 21.09 -6.98
N ALA A 88 3.92 22.38 -6.72
CA ALA A 88 4.80 23.19 -5.88
C ALA A 88 4.88 22.74 -4.40
N ALA A 89 3.82 22.14 -3.83
CA ALA A 89 3.83 21.61 -2.46
C ALA A 89 4.74 20.37 -2.28
N GLU A 90 5.01 19.64 -3.36
CA GLU A 90 5.89 18.47 -3.39
C GLU A 90 7.07 18.60 -4.38
N ALA A 91 7.20 19.70 -5.11
CA ALA A 91 8.24 19.94 -6.13
C ALA A 91 9.08 21.20 -5.84
N ALA A 92 8.96 21.81 -4.66
CA ALA A 92 9.84 22.91 -4.27
C ALA A 92 11.32 22.45 -4.36
N PRO A 93 12.16 23.11 -5.19
CA PRO A 93 13.58 22.83 -5.23
C PRO A 93 14.19 23.26 -3.88
N HIS A 94 14.91 22.35 -3.24
CA HIS A 94 15.79 22.71 -2.14
C HIS A 94 17.07 23.27 -2.77
N ASP A 95 17.20 24.60 -2.74
CA ASP A 95 18.41 25.28 -3.19
C ASP A 95 19.61 24.80 -2.35
N ASP A 96 20.57 24.17 -3.02
CA ASP A 96 21.82 23.70 -2.44
C ASP A 96 22.67 24.91 -2.03
N ARG A 97 23.12 24.90 -0.77
CA ARG A 97 24.16 25.83 -0.35
C ARG A 97 25.50 25.32 -0.85
N ASP A 98 25.92 25.89 -1.96
CA ASP A 98 27.31 25.85 -2.37
C ASP A 98 28.20 26.58 -1.35
N GLY A 99 29.45 26.11 -1.22
CA GLY A 99 30.38 26.49 -0.18
C GLY A 99 30.82 27.95 -0.26
N GLY A 100 30.57 28.73 0.79
CA GLY A 100 31.06 30.11 0.94
C GLY A 100 31.01 30.60 2.38
N LYS A 101 32.10 31.22 2.83
CA LYS A 101 32.46 31.59 4.22
C LYS A 101 31.40 32.40 5.01
N LYS A 102 31.35 32.10 6.31
CA LYS A 102 30.98 32.92 7.50
C LYS A 102 29.99 34.09 7.31
N GLU A 103 28.81 33.94 7.91
CA GLU A 103 28.22 34.98 8.79
C GLU A 103 27.11 34.40 9.68
N LYS A 104 27.17 34.68 10.99
CA LYS A 104 26.19 34.25 12.00
C LYS A 104 24.94 35.14 11.91
N GLY A 105 24.02 34.77 11.02
CA GLY A 105 22.65 35.30 10.99
C GLY A 105 21.64 34.21 11.35
N ASN A 106 20.73 34.51 12.26
CA ASN A 106 19.71 33.61 12.82
C ASN A 106 18.75 33.09 11.71
N LYS A 107 19.12 32.02 11.01
CA LYS A 107 18.34 31.44 9.90
C LYS A 107 17.26 30.51 10.46
N LYS A 108 15.99 30.96 10.40
CA LYS A 108 14.79 30.10 10.52
C LYS A 108 14.98 28.86 9.63
N LYS A 109 14.87 27.67 10.21
CA LYS A 109 14.96 26.38 9.50
C LYS A 109 13.78 26.28 8.51
N LYS A 110 14.02 26.53 7.22
CA LYS A 110 13.03 26.36 6.13
C LYS A 110 12.94 24.89 5.69
N GLY A 111 12.42 24.03 6.57
CA GLY A 111 11.90 22.71 6.18
C GLY A 111 10.37 22.78 6.23
N GLN A 112 9.69 22.48 5.12
CA GLN A 112 8.29 22.85 4.90
C GLN A 112 7.25 22.05 5.71
N ASN A 113 7.65 21.23 6.69
CA ASN A 113 6.69 20.43 7.47
C ASN A 113 7.15 20.03 8.89
N THR A 114 8.13 20.71 9.48
CA THR A 114 8.60 20.39 10.85
C THR A 114 7.84 21.11 11.97
N ASN A 115 6.88 21.99 11.64
CA ASN A 115 6.19 22.87 12.59
C ASN A 115 4.67 22.65 12.69
N ARG A 116 4.13 21.51 12.24
CA ARG A 116 2.71 21.18 12.50
C ARG A 116 2.56 20.78 13.96
N SER A 117 2.00 21.67 14.78
CA SER A 117 1.56 21.35 16.13
C SER A 117 0.10 20.96 16.09
N TYR A 118 -0.19 19.72 16.49
CA TYR A 118 -1.56 19.27 16.66
C TYR A 118 -1.95 19.54 18.11
N GLY A 119 -3.10 20.19 18.31
CA GLY A 119 -3.71 20.27 19.63
C GLY A 119 -3.98 18.85 20.15
N THR A 120 -3.50 18.53 21.35
CA THR A 120 -3.88 17.27 22.01
C THR A 120 -5.10 17.52 22.87
N SER A 121 -6.20 16.85 22.58
CA SER A 121 -7.34 16.81 23.50
C SER A 121 -7.12 15.70 24.53
N LYS A 122 -7.33 16.02 25.81
CA LYS A 122 -7.22 15.11 26.95
C LYS A 122 -8.30 15.46 27.96
N ASP A 123 -8.70 14.49 28.75
CA ASP A 123 -9.49 14.73 29.97
C ASP A 123 -8.76 15.72 30.89
N ALA A 124 -9.52 16.48 31.68
CA ALA A 124 -8.96 17.44 32.63
C ALA A 124 -8.06 16.75 33.67
N LYS A 125 -8.49 15.55 34.11
CA LYS A 125 -7.70 14.64 34.93
C LYS A 125 -8.00 13.20 34.49
N GLY A 126 -6.95 12.42 34.23
CA GLY A 126 -7.14 11.04 33.78
C GLY A 126 -7.61 10.12 34.90
N LEU A 127 -8.37 9.07 34.55
CA LEU A 127 -8.73 7.99 35.47
C LEU A 127 -7.57 7.01 35.68
N CYS A 128 -7.39 6.58 36.93
CA CYS A 128 -6.40 5.58 37.32
C CYS A 128 -6.60 4.25 36.57
N SER A 129 -5.51 3.60 36.15
CA SER A 129 -5.58 2.36 35.37
C SER A 129 -6.22 1.20 36.14
N THR A 130 -6.09 1.18 37.48
CA THR A 130 -6.75 0.16 38.32
C THR A 130 -8.27 0.31 38.34
N ARG A 131 -8.78 1.50 38.04
CA ARG A 131 -10.22 1.82 38.03
C ARG A 131 -10.83 1.75 36.63
N MET A 132 -10.02 1.72 35.57
CA MET A 132 -10.46 1.81 34.18
C MET A 132 -11.52 0.77 33.77
N PHE A 133 -11.41 -0.46 34.29
CA PHE A 133 -12.33 -1.56 33.99
C PHE A 133 -13.05 -2.11 35.23
N ALA A 134 -12.83 -1.50 36.39
CA ALA A 134 -13.38 -1.98 37.66
C ALA A 134 -14.74 -1.33 37.92
N ASN A 135 -15.67 -2.08 38.51
CA ASN A 135 -16.93 -1.50 39.00
C ASN A 135 -16.66 -0.55 40.18
N GLU A 136 -17.63 0.30 40.49
CA GLU A 136 -17.47 1.36 41.48
C GLU A 136 -17.04 0.86 42.85
N PHE A 137 -17.55 -0.26 43.34
CA PHE A 137 -17.16 -0.78 44.66
C PHE A 137 -16.17 -1.94 44.60
N ALA A 138 -15.65 -2.27 43.41
CA ALA A 138 -14.63 -3.29 43.27
C ALA A 138 -13.35 -2.91 44.04
N ALA A 139 -12.90 -3.82 44.90
CA ALA A 139 -11.66 -3.68 45.64
C ALA A 139 -10.46 -3.62 44.68
N GLY A 140 -9.58 -2.64 44.86
CA GLY A 140 -8.38 -2.49 44.05
C GLY A 140 -7.44 -1.46 44.62
N GLU A 141 -6.28 -1.90 45.10
CA GLU A 141 -5.25 -1.01 45.64
C GLU A 141 -4.39 -0.44 44.51
N CYS A 142 -4.24 0.89 44.51
CA CYS A 142 -3.32 1.54 43.59
C CYS A 142 -1.89 1.43 44.10
N GLN A 143 -0.97 0.99 43.26
CA GLN A 143 0.47 0.90 43.59
C GLN A 143 1.09 2.24 44.01
N TYR A 144 0.48 3.36 43.62
CA TYR A 144 0.92 4.71 43.97
C TYR A 144 0.18 5.31 45.17
N GLY A 145 -0.87 4.64 45.69
CA GLY A 145 -1.69 5.10 46.80
C GLY A 145 -2.14 6.55 46.64
N GLU A 146 -1.98 7.32 47.72
CA GLU A 146 -2.30 8.75 47.79
C GLU A 146 -1.41 9.65 46.90
N LYS A 147 -0.24 9.15 46.45
CA LYS A 147 0.65 9.89 45.54
C LYS A 147 0.24 9.77 44.08
N CYS A 148 -0.83 9.04 43.77
CA CYS A 148 -1.31 8.91 42.41
C CYS A 148 -1.83 10.25 41.87
N ARG A 149 -1.35 10.65 40.70
CA ARG A 149 -1.83 11.85 39.99
C ARG A 149 -3.19 11.70 39.32
N PHE A 150 -3.72 10.47 39.24
CA PHE A 150 -4.95 10.14 38.53
C PHE A 150 -6.12 10.04 39.49
N GLU A 151 -7.33 10.26 38.97
CA GLU A 151 -8.55 10.13 39.77
C GLU A 151 -8.89 8.66 40.06
N HIS A 152 -9.42 8.39 41.25
CA HIS A 152 -9.85 7.05 41.67
C HIS A 152 -11.37 6.96 41.91
N ASP A 153 -12.01 8.08 42.23
CA ASP A 153 -13.46 8.17 42.33
C ASP A 153 -14.09 8.25 40.93
N LEU A 154 -14.89 7.24 40.58
CA LEU A 154 -15.52 7.13 39.26
C LEU A 154 -16.56 8.23 39.04
N ARG A 155 -17.35 8.60 40.04
CA ARG A 155 -18.41 9.61 39.89
C ARG A 155 -17.80 10.98 39.70
N VAL A 156 -16.77 11.32 40.48
CA VAL A 156 -16.01 12.56 40.31
C VAL A 156 -15.34 12.59 38.94
N TYR A 157 -14.71 11.49 38.51
CA TYR A 157 -14.10 11.44 37.17
C TYR A 157 -15.13 11.67 36.06
N LEU A 158 -16.24 10.93 36.07
CA LEU A 158 -17.27 11.00 35.02
C LEU A 158 -17.96 12.37 34.94
N LYS A 159 -18.08 13.07 36.08
CA LYS A 159 -18.76 14.37 36.17
C LYS A 159 -17.83 15.56 35.91
N ASP A 160 -16.67 15.57 36.56
CA ASP A 160 -15.85 16.79 36.70
C ASP A 160 -14.56 16.74 35.86
N HIS A 161 -14.16 15.57 35.35
CA HIS A 161 -12.85 15.41 34.69
C HIS A 161 -12.91 14.83 33.29
N LYS A 162 -13.83 13.89 33.05
CA LYS A 162 -14.07 13.27 31.76
C LYS A 162 -14.85 14.23 30.87
N ARG A 163 -14.48 14.28 29.60
CA ARG A 163 -15.27 15.02 28.62
C ARG A 163 -16.63 14.35 28.40
N GLU A 164 -17.65 15.18 28.16
CA GLU A 164 -19.04 14.77 27.96
C GLU A 164 -19.17 13.60 26.97
N ASP A 165 -20.12 12.71 27.21
CA ASP A 165 -20.37 11.60 26.30
C ASP A 165 -20.85 12.10 24.93
N LEU A 166 -20.39 11.43 23.88
CA LEU A 166 -20.87 11.64 22.52
C LEU A 166 -22.29 11.10 22.41
N THR A 167 -23.16 11.91 21.80
CA THR A 167 -24.53 11.54 21.45
C THR A 167 -24.67 11.07 20.00
N THR A 168 -23.56 11.07 19.27
CA THR A 168 -23.47 10.58 17.89
C THR A 168 -23.48 9.04 17.85
N LEU A 169 -23.64 8.45 16.65
CA LEU A 169 -23.68 6.99 16.45
C LEU A 169 -24.77 6.31 17.30
N ASP A 170 -25.96 6.88 17.30
CA ASP A 170 -27.14 6.40 18.05
C ASP A 170 -26.91 6.25 19.57
N ASN A 171 -25.94 6.99 20.12
CA ASN A 171 -25.49 6.88 21.51
C ASN A 171 -24.91 5.50 21.86
N ILE A 172 -24.48 4.70 20.87
CA ILE A 172 -23.92 3.35 21.07
C ILE A 172 -22.42 3.37 20.79
N CYS A 173 -21.62 2.80 21.71
CA CYS A 173 -20.19 2.62 21.51
C CYS A 173 -19.93 1.55 20.42
N PRO A 174 -19.29 1.89 19.28
CA PRO A 174 -19.06 0.92 18.20
C PRO A 174 -18.10 -0.23 18.59
N VAL A 175 -17.27 0.00 19.60
CA VAL A 175 -16.36 -1.03 20.13
C VAL A 175 -17.14 -2.06 20.95
N TYR A 176 -18.04 -1.59 21.82
CA TYR A 176 -18.93 -2.46 22.59
C TYR A 176 -19.93 -3.19 21.70
N GLU A 177 -20.48 -2.50 20.69
CA GLU A 177 -21.38 -3.10 19.71
C GLU A 177 -20.71 -4.24 18.96
N ALA A 178 -19.47 -4.03 18.50
CA ALA A 178 -18.75 -5.03 17.73
C ALA A 178 -18.20 -6.19 18.58
N LEU A 179 -17.71 -5.92 19.79
CA LEU A 179 -16.92 -6.88 20.58
C LEU A 179 -17.62 -7.37 21.84
N GLY A 180 -18.75 -6.77 22.25
CA GLY A 180 -19.42 -7.06 23.52
C GLY A 180 -18.71 -6.52 24.77
N LYS A 181 -17.51 -5.93 24.61
CA LYS A 181 -16.74 -5.27 25.66
C LYS A 181 -15.96 -4.10 25.06
N CYS A 182 -15.88 -2.98 25.77
CA CYS A 182 -15.07 -1.85 25.33
C CYS A 182 -13.67 -1.88 25.95
N SER A 183 -12.65 -1.78 25.10
CA SER A 183 -11.24 -1.66 25.49
C SER A 183 -10.90 -0.32 26.17
N SER A 184 -11.79 0.68 26.10
CA SER A 184 -11.63 1.98 26.78
C SER A 184 -12.28 2.05 28.17
N GLY A 185 -13.14 1.09 28.53
CA GLY A 185 -13.83 1.05 29.83
C GLY A 185 -14.51 2.38 30.20
N TRP A 186 -14.33 2.84 31.44
CA TRP A 186 -14.91 4.10 31.93
C TRP A 186 -14.39 5.36 31.22
N LYS A 187 -13.27 5.28 30.49
CA LYS A 187 -12.73 6.41 29.70
C LYS A 187 -13.45 6.58 28.35
N CYS A 188 -14.27 5.62 27.96
CA CYS A 188 -15.02 5.65 26.70
C CYS A 188 -15.87 6.93 26.59
N ARG A 189 -15.82 7.59 25.43
CA ARG A 189 -16.67 8.75 25.12
C ARG A 189 -18.13 8.36 24.85
N MET A 190 -18.51 7.09 24.89
CA MET A 190 -19.91 6.62 24.83
C MET A 190 -20.19 5.64 25.98
N VAL A 191 -19.71 5.97 27.19
CA VAL A 191 -19.75 5.01 28.31
C VAL A 191 -21.17 4.65 28.73
N ARG A 192 -22.11 5.58 28.62
CA ARG A 192 -23.54 5.34 28.90
C ARG A 192 -24.15 4.17 28.13
N SER A 193 -23.64 3.84 26.94
CA SER A 193 -24.13 2.72 26.12
C SER A 193 -23.86 1.33 26.71
N HIS A 194 -22.90 1.25 27.63
CA HIS A 194 -22.40 -0.02 28.19
C HIS A 194 -22.05 0.11 29.67
N SER A 195 -22.77 0.97 30.38
CA SER A 195 -22.71 1.09 31.84
C SER A 195 -24.11 1.22 32.40
N THR A 196 -24.37 0.64 33.56
CA THR A 196 -25.64 0.82 34.28
C THR A 196 -25.39 1.05 35.76
N GLU A 197 -26.36 1.67 36.44
CA GLU A 197 -26.42 1.64 37.90
C GLU A 197 -27.21 0.39 38.32
N LYS A 198 -26.61 -0.42 39.20
CA LYS A 198 -27.24 -1.59 39.81
C LYS A 198 -27.34 -1.38 41.31
N GLU A 199 -28.50 -1.67 41.88
CA GLU A 199 -28.69 -1.66 43.34
C GLU A 199 -28.12 -2.96 43.92
N THR A 200 -27.19 -2.84 44.87
CA THR A 200 -26.60 -3.97 45.58
C THR A 200 -27.53 -4.46 46.69
N GLU A 201 -27.27 -5.66 47.21
CA GLU A 201 -28.05 -6.28 48.30
C GLU A 201 -28.12 -5.40 49.56
N ASP A 202 -27.13 -4.51 49.74
CA ASP A 202 -27.05 -3.53 50.83
C ASP A 202 -27.80 -2.20 50.53
N GLY A 203 -28.55 -2.11 49.43
CA GLY A 203 -29.29 -0.90 49.01
C GLY A 203 -28.43 0.23 48.45
N LYS A 204 -27.15 -0.02 48.13
CA LYS A 204 -26.26 0.99 47.53
C LYS A 204 -26.32 0.90 46.00
N LYS A 205 -26.35 2.06 45.34
CA LYS A 205 -26.27 2.14 43.87
C LYS A 205 -24.82 2.06 43.42
N GLU A 206 -24.48 1.01 42.70
CA GLU A 206 -23.15 0.79 42.15
C GLU A 206 -23.15 1.02 40.63
N LEU A 207 -22.19 1.80 40.13
CA LEU A 207 -21.90 1.87 38.69
C LEU A 207 -21.14 0.63 38.23
N ILE A 208 -21.72 -0.09 37.25
CA ILE A 208 -21.14 -1.30 36.66
C ILE A 208 -20.95 -1.15 35.15
N LEU A 209 -19.85 -1.73 34.63
CA LEU A 209 -19.65 -1.87 33.18
C LEU A 209 -20.35 -3.13 32.69
N LEU A 210 -21.10 -3.00 31.60
CA LEU A 210 -21.77 -4.11 30.95
C LEU A 210 -20.77 -4.90 30.09
N VAL A 211 -20.94 -6.22 30.09
CA VAL A 211 -20.22 -7.15 29.22
C VAL A 211 -21.25 -8.06 28.58
N ASP A 212 -21.28 -8.07 27.25
CA ASP A 212 -22.13 -8.94 26.46
C ASP A 212 -21.33 -10.18 26.04
N THR A 213 -21.56 -11.29 26.73
CA THR A 213 -20.85 -12.56 26.52
C THR A 213 -21.19 -13.20 25.18
N GLU A 214 -22.41 -13.00 24.66
CA GLU A 214 -22.82 -13.54 23.37
C GLU A 214 -22.10 -12.84 22.22
N ARG A 215 -22.03 -11.50 22.28
CA ARG A 215 -21.25 -10.71 21.31
C ARG A 215 -19.76 -11.01 21.40
N MET A 216 -19.21 -11.18 22.61
CA MET A 216 -17.81 -11.57 22.78
C MET A 216 -17.50 -12.93 22.13
N GLU A 217 -18.41 -13.90 22.24
CA GLU A 217 -18.19 -15.21 21.62
C GLU A 217 -18.30 -15.12 20.09
N LYS A 218 -19.25 -14.35 19.57
CA LYS A 218 -19.40 -14.08 18.13
C LYS A 218 -18.22 -13.31 17.54
N ALA A 219 -17.65 -12.39 18.30
CA ALA A 219 -16.53 -11.54 17.92
C ALA A 219 -15.16 -12.18 18.22
N ARG A 220 -15.13 -13.44 18.69
CA ARG A 220 -13.88 -14.13 18.97
C ARG A 220 -13.04 -14.20 17.68
N PRO A 221 -11.78 -13.72 17.72
CA PRO A 221 -10.93 -13.74 16.55
C PRO A 221 -10.73 -15.16 16.02
N ARG A 222 -10.76 -15.31 14.69
CA ARG A 222 -10.60 -16.61 14.03
C ARG A 222 -9.14 -16.89 13.62
N VAL A 223 -8.30 -15.87 13.69
CA VAL A 223 -6.91 -15.92 13.24
C VAL A 223 -5.97 -16.14 14.42
N ALA A 224 -4.99 -17.03 14.26
CA ALA A 224 -3.97 -17.25 15.26
C ALA A 224 -3.18 -15.97 15.56
N ASN A 225 -2.89 -15.74 16.84
CA ASN A 225 -2.15 -14.56 17.35
C ASN A 225 -2.89 -13.21 17.20
N ALA A 226 -4.20 -13.22 16.95
CA ALA A 226 -5.02 -12.01 17.05
C ALA A 226 -5.34 -11.66 18.51
N THR A 227 -5.41 -10.37 18.83
CA THR A 227 -5.95 -9.89 20.12
C THR A 227 -7.46 -10.09 20.19
N PRO A 228 -8.08 -10.01 21.37
CA PRO A 228 -9.54 -10.02 21.50
C PRO A 228 -10.27 -8.97 20.64
N ASP A 229 -9.58 -7.89 20.26
CA ASP A 229 -10.10 -6.84 19.37
C ASP A 229 -9.90 -7.16 17.86
N GLY A 230 -9.48 -8.38 17.52
CA GLY A 230 -9.22 -8.81 16.14
C GLY A 230 -7.93 -8.26 15.52
N ILE A 231 -7.01 -7.69 16.31
CA ILE A 231 -5.77 -7.07 15.80
C ILE A 231 -4.64 -8.10 15.77
N VAL A 232 -3.96 -8.23 14.64
CA VAL A 232 -2.78 -9.09 14.44
C VAL A 232 -1.49 -8.26 14.30
N ASN A 233 -0.34 -8.95 14.21
CA ASN A 233 1.00 -8.35 14.09
C ASN A 233 1.40 -7.47 15.27
N ILE A 234 1.00 -7.86 16.49
CA ILE A 234 1.37 -7.14 17.71
C ILE A 234 2.61 -7.76 18.33
N ILE A 235 3.67 -6.97 18.39
CA ILE A 235 4.87 -7.28 19.17
C ILE A 235 4.71 -6.87 20.64
N SER A 236 5.18 -7.71 21.56
CA SER A 236 5.13 -7.46 23.00
C SER A 236 6.01 -6.28 23.41
N ASN A 237 5.74 -5.69 24.57
CA ASN A 237 6.59 -4.61 25.10
C ASN A 237 7.99 -5.11 25.49
N GLN A 238 8.11 -6.36 25.93
CA GLN A 238 9.40 -6.96 26.28
C GLN A 238 10.27 -7.12 25.04
N ASP A 239 9.70 -7.61 23.93
CA ASP A 239 10.41 -7.78 22.66
C ASP A 239 10.81 -6.45 22.05
N LYS A 240 9.95 -5.42 22.13
CA LYS A 240 10.33 -4.05 21.73
C LYS A 240 11.53 -3.55 22.52
N ILE A 241 11.54 -3.76 23.83
CA ILE A 241 12.67 -3.38 24.69
C ILE A 241 13.92 -4.20 24.32
N ALA A 242 13.77 -5.48 24.00
CA ALA A 242 14.87 -6.33 23.54
C ALA A 242 15.47 -5.81 22.23
N LEU A 243 14.65 -5.47 21.24
CA LEU A 243 15.06 -4.82 19.99
C LEU A 243 15.78 -3.49 20.25
N THR A 244 15.20 -2.60 21.06
CA THR A 244 15.81 -1.30 21.40
C THR A 244 17.17 -1.48 22.09
N ARG A 245 17.30 -2.48 22.96
CA ARG A 245 18.55 -2.80 23.65
C ARG A 245 19.50 -3.68 22.83
N LYS A 246 19.16 -4.00 21.57
CA LYS A 246 19.92 -4.90 20.68
C LYS A 246 20.23 -6.26 21.32
N ARG A 247 19.28 -6.78 22.09
CA ARG A 247 19.32 -8.13 22.70
C ARG A 247 18.58 -9.17 21.86
N GLU A 248 17.88 -8.71 20.83
CA GLU A 248 17.21 -9.57 19.87
C GLU A 248 18.21 -9.97 18.78
N ASP A 249 18.53 -11.25 18.72
CA ASP A 249 19.49 -11.79 17.77
C ASP A 249 18.85 -12.00 16.39
N THR A 250 19.66 -11.84 15.34
CA THR A 250 19.28 -12.05 13.95
C THR A 250 20.21 -13.09 13.31
N PRO A 251 20.19 -14.35 13.79
CA PRO A 251 21.22 -15.32 13.46
C PRO A 251 21.29 -15.61 11.96
N ARG A 252 20.16 -15.62 11.24
CA ARG A 252 20.13 -15.90 9.81
C ARG A 252 20.66 -14.74 8.99
N ALA A 253 20.27 -13.51 9.35
CA ALA A 253 20.78 -12.29 8.72
C ALA A 253 22.28 -12.13 8.99
N ASP A 254 22.75 -12.41 10.20
CA ASP A 254 24.16 -12.31 10.57
C ASP A 254 25.00 -13.38 9.86
N ALA A 255 24.51 -14.62 9.76
CA ALA A 255 25.16 -15.68 8.99
C ALA A 255 25.25 -15.32 7.50
N TYR A 256 24.13 -14.92 6.88
CA TYR A 256 24.12 -14.56 5.47
C TYR A 256 24.95 -13.30 5.18
N THR A 257 24.97 -12.31 6.08
CA THR A 257 25.79 -11.09 5.87
C THR A 257 27.27 -11.42 5.86
N LYS A 258 27.73 -12.31 6.75
CA LYS A 258 29.12 -12.80 6.75
C LYS A 258 29.46 -13.50 5.43
N TRP A 259 28.60 -14.42 5.01
CA TRP A 259 28.74 -15.13 3.74
C TRP A 259 28.77 -14.19 2.53
N ALA A 260 27.81 -13.27 2.42
CA ALA A 260 27.70 -12.34 1.29
C ALA A 260 28.92 -11.42 1.18
N THR A 261 29.56 -11.10 2.31
CA THR A 261 30.81 -10.33 2.35
C THR A 261 31.98 -11.15 1.82
N GLN A 262 32.09 -12.42 2.22
CA GLN A 262 33.11 -13.35 1.72
C GLN A 262 32.98 -13.57 0.21
N VAL A 263 31.78 -13.90 -0.27
CA VAL A 263 31.49 -14.11 -1.70
C VAL A 263 31.76 -12.83 -2.52
N SER A 264 31.42 -11.65 -1.99
CA SER A 264 31.75 -10.40 -2.68
C SER A 264 33.25 -10.18 -2.82
N ALA A 265 34.04 -10.51 -1.78
CA ALA A 265 35.50 -10.39 -1.82
C ALA A 265 36.15 -11.39 -2.79
N GLU A 266 35.59 -12.61 -2.89
CA GLU A 266 36.03 -13.62 -3.86
C GLU A 266 35.72 -13.19 -5.30
N LEU A 267 34.53 -12.63 -5.53
CA LEU A 267 34.14 -12.09 -6.83
C LEU A 267 35.07 -10.96 -7.28
N GLU A 268 35.38 -10.01 -6.37
CA GLU A 268 36.33 -8.93 -6.67
C GLU A 268 37.69 -9.48 -7.09
N LYS A 269 38.21 -10.50 -6.39
CA LYS A 269 39.46 -11.17 -6.78
C LYS A 269 39.37 -11.82 -8.16
N ALA A 270 38.30 -12.57 -8.44
CA ALA A 270 38.10 -13.26 -9.72
C ALA A 270 37.96 -12.28 -10.90
N ILE A 271 37.24 -11.18 -10.72
CA ILE A 271 37.08 -10.14 -11.74
C ILE A 271 38.39 -9.36 -11.94
N HIS A 272 39.11 -9.01 -10.86
CA HIS A 272 40.40 -8.32 -10.98
C HIS A 272 41.49 -9.18 -11.64
N GLN A 273 41.52 -10.49 -11.36
CA GLN A 273 42.42 -11.43 -12.05
C GLN A 273 42.11 -11.56 -13.55
N ARG A 274 40.84 -11.45 -13.96
CA ARG A 274 40.44 -11.33 -15.38
C ARG A 274 40.81 -9.98 -16.01
N SER A 275 40.95 -8.92 -15.21
CA SER A 275 41.35 -7.60 -15.70
C SER A 275 42.85 -7.50 -15.96
N THR A 276 43.70 -8.12 -15.13
CA THR A 276 45.16 -8.16 -15.33
C THR A 276 45.59 -9.06 -16.49
N THR A 277 44.77 -10.03 -16.88
CA THR A 277 45.00 -10.86 -18.08
C THR A 277 44.54 -10.18 -19.38
N ARG A 278 43.77 -9.09 -19.29
CA ARG A 278 43.21 -8.39 -20.45
C ARG A 278 44.14 -7.39 -21.14
N GLU A 279 45.31 -7.07 -20.55
CA GLU A 279 46.35 -6.28 -21.22
C GLU A 279 47.03 -7.01 -22.40
N LYS A 280 46.75 -8.30 -22.62
CA LYS A 280 47.35 -9.12 -23.70
C LYS A 280 46.38 -9.70 -24.72
N GLY A 281 45.17 -9.14 -24.86
CA GLY A 281 44.32 -9.40 -26.04
C GLY A 281 43.74 -10.81 -26.23
N GLU A 282 44.07 -11.80 -25.40
CA GLU A 282 43.53 -13.16 -25.49
C GLU A 282 42.53 -13.44 -24.35
N LEU A 283 41.35 -13.96 -24.72
CA LEU A 283 40.35 -14.49 -23.78
C LEU A 283 40.87 -15.82 -23.23
N ILE A 284 41.54 -15.80 -22.08
CA ILE A 284 41.97 -17.02 -21.39
C ILE A 284 40.77 -17.59 -20.62
N GLU A 285 40.27 -18.75 -21.06
CA GLU A 285 39.33 -19.60 -20.31
C GLU A 285 39.88 -19.83 -18.88
N PRO A 286 39.04 -19.81 -17.82
CA PRO A 286 39.50 -20.14 -16.48
C PRO A 286 40.15 -21.53 -16.46
N ASN A 287 41.39 -21.61 -15.98
CA ASN A 287 42.09 -22.88 -15.74
C ASN A 287 41.19 -23.84 -14.94
N GLU A 288 41.25 -25.12 -15.27
CA GLU A 288 40.58 -26.24 -14.60
C GLU A 288 40.75 -26.19 -13.07
N GLN A 289 41.94 -25.81 -12.58
CA GLN A 289 42.20 -25.63 -11.14
C GLN A 289 41.34 -24.50 -10.52
N ALA A 290 41.14 -23.38 -11.22
CA ALA A 290 40.28 -22.31 -10.72
C ALA A 290 38.80 -22.70 -10.75
N LYS A 291 38.38 -23.57 -11.69
CA LYS A 291 37.03 -24.15 -11.71
C LYS A 291 36.85 -25.12 -10.53
N ILE A 292 37.87 -25.91 -10.20
CA ILE A 292 37.90 -26.82 -9.04
C ILE A 292 37.89 -26.03 -7.73
N ASP A 293 38.76 -25.03 -7.54
CA ASP A 293 38.80 -24.21 -6.32
C ASP A 293 37.47 -23.47 -6.10
N MET A 294 36.84 -23.01 -7.18
CA MET A 294 35.52 -22.36 -7.15
C MET A 294 34.40 -23.37 -6.85
N GLN A 295 34.53 -24.63 -7.30
CA GLN A 295 33.64 -25.74 -6.93
C GLN A 295 33.87 -26.25 -5.50
N GLU A 296 35.10 -26.20 -4.97
CA GLU A 296 35.43 -26.59 -3.60
C GLU A 296 35.00 -25.52 -2.59
N ASN A 297 35.21 -24.23 -2.89
CA ASN A 297 34.59 -23.13 -2.14
C ASN A 297 33.05 -23.21 -2.17
N ARG A 298 32.49 -23.71 -3.28
CA ARG A 298 31.07 -23.98 -3.43
C ARG A 298 30.62 -25.22 -2.66
N ALA A 299 31.44 -26.26 -2.53
CA ALA A 299 31.14 -27.46 -1.73
C ALA A 299 31.17 -27.19 -0.21
N GLN A 300 31.78 -26.08 0.23
CA GLN A 300 31.62 -25.53 1.58
C GLN A 300 30.28 -24.79 1.78
N PHE A 301 29.35 -24.83 0.80
CA PHE A 301 28.02 -24.22 0.90
C PHE A 301 27.28 -24.75 2.14
N LEU A 302 27.12 -23.87 3.13
CA LEU A 302 25.90 -23.87 3.91
C LEU A 302 24.82 -23.30 2.99
N GLU A 303 24.02 -24.17 2.39
CA GLU A 303 22.82 -23.75 1.65
C GLU A 303 22.01 -22.76 2.49
N PRO A 304 21.45 -21.70 1.89
CA PRO A 304 20.55 -20.81 2.61
C PRO A 304 19.43 -21.64 3.25
N PRO A 305 19.11 -21.42 4.53
CA PRO A 305 18.15 -22.28 5.23
C PRO A 305 16.73 -22.22 4.66
N PHE A 306 16.41 -21.20 3.83
CA PHE A 306 15.15 -21.10 3.09
C PHE A 306 15.39 -20.52 1.70
N MET A 307 15.03 -21.27 0.68
CA MET A 307 15.13 -20.91 -0.72
C MET A 307 13.81 -20.33 -1.24
N PRO A 308 13.83 -19.47 -2.29
CA PRO A 308 12.61 -18.91 -2.87
C PRO A 308 11.56 -19.95 -3.27
N SER A 309 11.97 -21.14 -3.72
CA SER A 309 11.05 -22.22 -4.12
C SER A 309 10.32 -22.90 -2.97
N GLU A 310 10.88 -22.84 -1.76
CA GLU A 310 10.32 -23.45 -0.54
C GLU A 310 9.30 -22.53 0.15
N LYS A 311 9.18 -21.28 -0.32
CA LYS A 311 8.26 -20.29 0.23
C LYS A 311 6.82 -20.62 -0.16
N ARG A 312 5.87 -20.14 0.63
CA ARG A 312 4.47 -20.22 0.24
C ARG A 312 4.24 -19.43 -1.05
N ARG A 313 3.36 -19.94 -1.91
CA ARG A 313 3.09 -19.34 -3.21
C ARG A 313 1.99 -18.29 -3.06
N ILE A 314 2.09 -17.21 -3.84
CA ILE A 314 1.09 -16.14 -3.86
C ILE A 314 0.34 -16.13 -5.20
N TYR A 315 -0.85 -15.54 -5.20
CA TYR A 315 -1.67 -15.37 -6.40
C TYR A 315 -1.91 -13.89 -6.73
N PHE A 316 -1.78 -13.53 -8.00
CA PHE A 316 -2.31 -12.30 -8.55
C PHE A 316 -3.03 -12.60 -9.85
N GLY A 317 -4.27 -12.13 -9.93
CA GLY A 317 -5.07 -12.11 -11.16
C GLY A 317 -5.91 -10.84 -11.27
N PRO A 318 -6.67 -10.68 -12.37
CA PRO A 318 -7.56 -9.55 -12.62
C PRO A 318 -8.57 -9.29 -11.49
N GLU A 319 -8.98 -10.33 -10.79
CA GLU A 319 -9.88 -10.29 -9.64
C GLU A 319 -9.17 -9.92 -8.34
N THR A 320 -7.87 -9.64 -8.36
CA THR A 320 -7.05 -9.30 -7.18
C THR A 320 -6.62 -7.83 -7.19
N PRO A 321 -7.52 -6.83 -7.20
CA PRO A 321 -7.12 -5.42 -7.17
C PRO A 321 -6.38 -5.09 -5.87
N VAL A 322 -5.28 -4.35 -6.01
CA VAL A 322 -4.34 -4.08 -4.92
C VAL A 322 -4.47 -2.64 -4.43
N LEU A 323 -4.66 -2.44 -3.13
CA LEU A 323 -4.50 -1.14 -2.49
C LEU A 323 -3.02 -0.84 -2.27
N ALA A 324 -2.55 0.28 -2.81
CA ALA A 324 -1.17 0.72 -2.67
C ALA A 324 -0.76 0.98 -1.20
N PRO A 325 0.53 0.89 -0.87
CA PRO A 325 1.06 1.43 0.39
C PRO A 325 0.99 2.96 0.34
N LEU A 326 0.21 3.55 1.25
CA LEU A 326 -0.10 4.98 1.26
C LEU A 326 0.40 5.61 2.58
N THR A 327 1.54 6.30 2.55
CA THR A 327 2.05 6.97 3.77
C THR A 327 1.04 7.98 4.31
N THR A 328 0.76 7.90 5.62
CA THR A 328 -0.24 8.63 6.40
C THR A 328 -1.70 8.18 6.21
N GLN A 329 -2.06 7.56 5.08
CA GLN A 329 -3.47 7.23 4.76
C GLN A 329 -3.76 5.72 4.74
N GLY A 330 -2.74 4.89 4.53
CA GLY A 330 -2.83 3.42 4.51
C GLY A 330 -2.96 2.82 5.90
N ASN A 331 -3.65 3.52 6.80
CA ASN A 331 -3.94 3.07 8.15
C ASN A 331 -4.99 1.94 8.14
N MET A 332 -5.00 1.14 9.20
CA MET A 332 -5.87 -0.05 9.29
C MET A 332 -7.36 0.27 9.04
N PRO A 333 -7.98 1.34 9.60
CA PRO A 333 -9.37 1.69 9.28
C PRO A 333 -9.63 1.90 7.78
N PHE A 334 -8.74 2.61 7.09
CA PHE A 334 -8.87 2.84 5.65
C PHE A 334 -8.73 1.55 4.84
N ARG A 335 -7.76 0.70 5.20
CA ARG A 335 -7.55 -0.58 4.52
C ARG A 335 -8.72 -1.54 4.71
N ARG A 336 -9.29 -1.59 5.91
CA ARG A 336 -10.52 -2.36 6.20
C ARG A 336 -11.69 -1.88 5.35
N LEU A 337 -11.90 -0.56 5.25
CA LEU A 337 -12.92 0.01 4.38
C LEU A 337 -12.70 -0.40 2.91
N CYS A 338 -11.47 -0.32 2.41
CA CYS A 338 -11.17 -0.75 1.04
C CYS A 338 -11.38 -2.26 0.85
N GLY A 339 -11.05 -3.08 1.86
CA GLY A 339 -11.28 -4.52 1.85
C GLY A 339 -12.76 -4.88 1.77
N ASP A 340 -13.61 -4.21 2.55
CA ASP A 340 -15.07 -4.37 2.50
C ASP A 340 -15.65 -3.99 1.13
N LEU A 341 -14.99 -3.08 0.42
CA LEU A 341 -15.40 -2.59 -0.89
C LEU A 341 -14.77 -3.38 -2.05
N GLY A 342 -14.02 -4.45 -1.78
CA GLY A 342 -13.54 -5.37 -2.82
C GLY A 342 -12.03 -5.42 -3.02
N ALA A 343 -11.23 -4.62 -2.29
CA ALA A 343 -9.77 -4.74 -2.36
C ALA A 343 -9.32 -6.13 -1.86
N GLN A 344 -8.61 -6.87 -2.71
CA GLN A 344 -8.15 -8.23 -2.38
C GLN A 344 -6.70 -8.27 -1.90
N PHE A 345 -6.00 -7.14 -1.88
CA PHE A 345 -4.68 -7.07 -1.28
C PHE A 345 -4.38 -5.66 -0.79
N THR A 346 -3.78 -5.56 0.38
CA THR A 346 -3.45 -4.29 1.04
C THR A 346 -2.05 -4.34 1.62
N TYR A 347 -1.41 -3.18 1.68
CA TYR A 347 -0.08 -3.03 2.28
C TYR A 347 -0.14 -2.18 3.55
N SER A 348 0.79 -2.44 4.47
CA SER A 348 1.15 -1.46 5.49
C SER A 348 1.56 -0.14 4.85
N GLU A 349 1.55 0.94 5.63
CA GLU A 349 2.34 2.11 5.27
C GLU A 349 3.83 1.72 5.15
N MET A 350 4.60 2.53 4.44
CA MET A 350 6.05 2.31 4.28
C MET A 350 6.74 2.38 5.65
N ALA A 351 7.29 1.25 6.09
CA ALA A 351 8.03 1.16 7.35
C ALA A 351 9.56 1.25 7.15
N MET A 352 10.24 2.08 7.91
CA MET A 352 11.69 2.22 7.86
C MET A 352 12.38 1.07 8.60
N SER A 353 13.28 0.36 7.93
CA SER A 353 13.94 -0.83 8.50
C SER A 353 14.73 -0.56 9.78
N MET A 354 15.41 0.58 9.89
CA MET A 354 16.18 0.94 11.09
C MET A 354 15.31 1.14 12.34
N PRO A 355 14.26 1.99 12.31
CA PRO A 355 13.31 2.08 13.42
C PRO A 355 12.62 0.75 13.79
N LEU A 356 12.36 -0.14 12.82
CA LEU A 356 11.82 -1.48 13.10
C LEU A 356 12.76 -2.32 13.97
N ILE A 357 14.02 -2.46 13.55
CA ILE A 357 15.03 -3.23 14.32
C ILE A 357 15.39 -2.57 15.65
N GLN A 358 15.11 -1.28 15.81
CA GLN A 358 15.27 -0.54 17.07
C GLN A 358 14.03 -0.65 17.99
N GLY A 359 12.98 -1.37 17.59
CA GLY A 359 11.77 -1.53 18.41
C GLY A 359 10.92 -0.26 18.52
N SER A 360 11.03 0.67 17.56
CA SER A 360 10.28 1.93 17.61
C SER A 360 8.77 1.70 17.58
N LYS A 361 8.07 2.23 18.59
CA LYS A 361 6.61 2.03 18.74
C LYS A 361 5.81 2.57 17.55
N SER A 362 6.22 3.71 16.99
CA SER A 362 5.54 4.32 15.84
C SER A 362 5.64 3.41 14.61
N GLU A 363 6.80 2.79 14.39
CA GLU A 363 7.05 1.96 13.23
C GLU A 363 6.30 0.65 13.28
N TRP A 364 6.33 -0.02 14.43
CA TRP A 364 5.58 -1.25 14.67
C TRP A 364 4.06 -1.04 14.63
N THR A 365 3.58 0.19 14.80
CA THR A 365 2.15 0.51 14.67
C THR A 365 1.69 0.43 13.22
N LEU A 366 2.55 0.73 12.24
CA LEU A 366 2.23 0.68 10.80
C LEU A 366 1.92 -0.74 10.32
N LEU A 367 2.52 -1.74 10.99
CA LEU A 367 2.43 -3.17 10.64
C LEU A 367 1.20 -3.87 11.20
N LYS A 368 0.45 -3.20 12.09
CA LYS A 368 -0.79 -3.77 12.64
C LYS A 368 -1.81 -3.94 11.52
N ALA A 369 -2.48 -5.08 11.54
CA ALA A 369 -3.61 -5.38 10.66
C ALA A 369 -4.78 -5.94 11.47
N HIS A 370 -5.96 -5.91 10.88
CA HIS A 370 -7.15 -6.55 11.43
C HIS A 370 -7.30 -7.97 10.85
N GLU A 371 -7.97 -8.88 11.57
CA GLU A 371 -8.18 -10.26 11.14
C GLU A 371 -8.92 -10.37 9.79
N SER A 372 -9.74 -9.38 9.45
CA SER A 372 -10.40 -9.31 8.14
C SER A 372 -9.40 -9.19 6.98
N GLU A 373 -8.21 -8.67 7.23
CA GLU A 373 -7.12 -8.58 6.24
C GLU A 373 -6.31 -9.89 6.16
N MET A 374 -6.62 -10.89 6.99
CA MET A 374 -6.01 -12.23 6.99
C MET A 374 -6.87 -13.26 6.25
N ALA A 375 -8.04 -12.86 5.75
CA ALA A 375 -8.80 -13.70 4.81
C ALA A 375 -7.97 -13.93 3.54
N PRO A 376 -8.19 -15.02 2.79
CA PRO A 376 -7.52 -15.22 1.52
C PRO A 376 -8.12 -14.38 0.38
N PRO A 377 -7.35 -14.01 -0.67
CA PRO A 377 -7.88 -13.30 -1.82
C PRO A 377 -8.85 -14.20 -2.60
N THR A 378 -9.75 -13.56 -3.32
CA THR A 378 -10.61 -14.24 -4.29
C THR A 378 -9.77 -14.75 -5.44
N VAL A 379 -10.03 -15.98 -5.88
CA VAL A 379 -9.31 -16.64 -6.98
C VAL A 379 -10.32 -17.20 -7.97
N ILE A 380 -10.17 -16.82 -9.24
CA ILE A 380 -10.87 -17.36 -10.38
C ILE A 380 -9.91 -18.36 -11.05
N PRO A 381 -10.32 -19.63 -11.23
CA PRO A 381 -9.50 -20.63 -11.91
C PRO A 381 -9.03 -20.15 -13.29
N GLY A 382 -7.72 -20.25 -13.54
CA GLY A 382 -7.11 -19.89 -14.81
C GLY A 382 -5.59 -20.01 -14.79
N ASP A 383 -4.94 -19.57 -15.88
CA ASP A 383 -3.49 -19.68 -16.11
C ASP A 383 -2.63 -18.95 -15.07
N ASN A 384 -3.25 -18.10 -14.25
CA ASN A 384 -2.54 -17.36 -13.21
C ASN A 384 -2.24 -18.19 -11.96
N ILE A 385 -2.91 -19.33 -11.77
CA ILE A 385 -2.68 -20.20 -10.62
C ILE A 385 -1.44 -21.06 -10.86
N VAL A 386 -0.44 -20.90 -10.00
CA VAL A 386 0.80 -21.68 -10.05
C VAL A 386 0.66 -23.01 -9.33
N GLN A 387 1.46 -24.03 -9.71
CA GLN A 387 1.27 -25.42 -9.30
C GLN A 387 0.96 -25.64 -7.81
N GLY A 388 1.87 -25.76 -6.85
CA GLY A 388 1.52 -25.98 -5.43
C GLY A 388 0.92 -24.77 -4.69
N TYR A 389 -0.02 -24.04 -5.28
CA TYR A 389 -0.69 -22.89 -4.65
C TYR A 389 -1.73 -23.35 -3.62
N ASP A 390 -1.62 -22.81 -2.40
CA ASP A 390 -2.56 -23.05 -1.30
C ASP A 390 -3.22 -21.72 -0.92
N ASN A 391 -4.47 -21.54 -1.34
CA ASN A 391 -5.22 -20.30 -1.10
C ASN A 391 -5.42 -20.04 0.40
N SER A 392 -5.51 -21.07 1.25
CA SER A 392 -5.74 -20.88 2.69
C SER A 392 -4.58 -20.18 3.41
N LYS A 393 -3.39 -20.17 2.80
CA LYS A 393 -2.16 -19.54 3.32
C LYS A 393 -1.77 -18.26 2.60
N ASP A 394 -2.58 -17.80 1.65
CA ASP A 394 -2.35 -16.56 0.91
C ASP A 394 -3.21 -15.45 1.52
N PHE A 395 -2.69 -14.66 2.45
CA PHE A 395 -3.47 -13.63 3.16
C PHE A 395 -3.66 -12.35 2.32
N ARG A 396 -4.46 -11.37 2.77
CA ARG A 396 -4.65 -10.08 2.05
C ARG A 396 -3.76 -8.93 2.55
N PHE A 397 -2.88 -9.14 3.53
CA PHE A 397 -2.06 -8.06 4.10
C PHE A 397 -0.56 -8.28 3.95
N GLY A 398 0.16 -7.33 3.35
CA GLY A 398 1.62 -7.33 3.22
C GLY A 398 2.28 -6.17 3.98
N ALA A 399 3.54 -6.34 4.39
CA ALA A 399 4.33 -5.26 4.96
C ALA A 399 5.24 -4.65 3.89
N GLN A 400 5.24 -3.32 3.74
CA GLN A 400 6.25 -2.64 2.91
C GLN A 400 7.32 -2.00 3.80
N ILE A 401 8.59 -2.30 3.52
CA ILE A 401 9.74 -1.72 4.20
C ILE A 401 10.62 -0.87 3.27
N ALA A 402 11.36 0.07 3.85
CA ALA A 402 12.40 0.85 3.17
C ALA A 402 13.74 0.67 3.88
N ALA A 403 14.76 0.29 3.12
CA ALA A 403 16.12 0.08 3.57
C ALA A 403 17.12 0.72 2.60
N ASN A 404 18.26 1.18 3.12
CA ASN A 404 19.36 1.69 2.29
C ASN A 404 20.59 0.77 2.28
N LYS A 405 20.67 -0.25 3.14
CA LYS A 405 21.82 -1.15 3.24
C LYS A 405 21.35 -2.61 3.31
N PRO A 406 22.06 -3.56 2.66
CA PRO A 406 21.65 -4.97 2.68
C PRO A 406 21.44 -5.52 4.08
N TRP A 407 22.41 -5.37 4.99
CA TRP A 407 22.28 -5.86 6.36
C TRP A 407 21.04 -5.31 7.10
N GLN A 408 20.61 -4.08 6.81
CA GLN A 408 19.41 -3.50 7.42
C GLN A 408 18.14 -4.17 6.89
N ALA A 409 18.06 -4.36 5.57
CA ALA A 409 16.94 -5.05 4.93
C ALA A 409 16.81 -6.48 5.48
N LEU A 410 17.93 -7.19 5.62
CA LEU A 410 17.97 -8.56 6.12
C LEU A 410 17.54 -8.64 7.59
N LYS A 411 18.13 -7.82 8.47
CA LYS A 411 17.75 -7.83 9.90
C LYS A 411 16.28 -7.45 10.08
N ALA A 412 15.79 -6.44 9.35
CA ALA A 412 14.37 -6.07 9.42
C ALA A 412 13.47 -7.20 8.92
N THR A 413 13.85 -7.90 7.85
CA THR A 413 13.10 -9.03 7.31
C THR A 413 13.05 -10.21 8.28
N GLU A 414 14.18 -10.54 8.92
CA GLU A 414 14.23 -11.60 9.94
C GLU A 414 13.33 -11.25 11.14
N VAL A 415 13.44 -10.02 11.65
CA VAL A 415 12.60 -9.51 12.74
C VAL A 415 11.10 -9.55 12.36
N LEU A 416 10.74 -9.14 11.15
CA LEU A 416 9.36 -9.24 10.66
C LEU A 416 8.89 -10.69 10.57
N SER A 417 9.70 -11.60 10.00
CA SER A 417 9.33 -13.01 9.90
C SER A 417 9.06 -13.65 11.28
N LYS A 418 9.81 -13.23 12.30
CA LYS A 418 9.66 -13.73 13.68
C LYS A 418 8.39 -13.19 14.37
N PHE A 419 8.13 -11.89 14.28
CA PHE A 419 7.07 -11.24 15.06
C PHE A 419 5.76 -11.03 14.29
N THR A 420 5.75 -11.26 12.98
CA THR A 420 4.58 -11.08 12.10
C THR A 420 4.45 -12.25 11.11
N PRO A 421 4.19 -13.48 11.59
CA PRO A 421 4.14 -14.68 10.73
C PRO A 421 2.97 -14.66 9.74
N ASN A 422 1.91 -13.89 10.02
CA ASN A 422 0.71 -13.80 9.18
C ASN A 422 0.85 -12.78 8.03
N LEU A 423 2.05 -12.24 7.76
CA LEU A 423 2.25 -11.38 6.59
C LEU A 423 2.13 -12.19 5.31
N ARG A 424 1.39 -11.66 4.32
CA ARG A 424 1.31 -12.18 2.95
C ARG A 424 2.59 -11.98 2.15
N VAL A 425 3.28 -10.87 2.33
CA VAL A 425 4.57 -10.59 1.68
C VAL A 425 5.35 -9.59 2.52
N ILE A 426 6.67 -9.55 2.34
CA ILE A 426 7.50 -8.42 2.72
C ILE A 426 7.97 -7.72 1.44
N ASP A 427 7.52 -6.50 1.22
CA ASP A 427 7.80 -5.70 0.03
C ASP A 427 8.94 -4.71 0.30
N LEU A 428 9.93 -4.66 -0.60
CA LEU A 428 10.97 -3.65 -0.56
C LEU A 428 10.57 -2.43 -1.39
N ASN A 429 10.39 -1.28 -0.73
CA ASN A 429 10.15 -0.01 -1.38
C ASN A 429 11.42 0.47 -2.11
N CYS A 430 11.36 0.44 -3.44
CA CYS A 430 12.38 0.95 -4.34
C CYS A 430 11.85 2.13 -5.17
N GLY A 431 10.76 2.76 -4.74
CA GLY A 431 9.99 3.70 -5.56
C GLY A 431 9.66 5.02 -4.88
N CYS A 432 9.85 5.16 -3.56
CA CYS A 432 9.56 6.40 -2.85
C CYS A 432 10.45 7.55 -3.36
N PRO A 433 9.87 8.66 -3.87
CA PRO A 433 10.64 9.78 -4.42
C PRO A 433 11.01 10.84 -3.36
N ILE A 434 10.61 10.66 -2.09
CA ILE A 434 10.84 11.63 -1.02
C ILE A 434 12.34 11.90 -0.88
N GLU A 435 12.71 13.18 -0.89
CA GLU A 435 14.11 13.60 -0.94
C GLU A 435 14.94 13.06 0.22
N LEU A 436 14.38 13.08 1.44
CA LEU A 436 15.04 12.56 2.63
C LEU A 436 15.37 11.07 2.48
N VAL A 437 14.42 10.28 1.98
CA VAL A 437 14.57 8.83 1.79
C VAL A 437 15.57 8.54 0.66
N PHE A 438 15.48 9.31 -0.44
CA PHE A 438 16.37 9.19 -1.58
C PHE A 438 17.82 9.50 -1.21
N ARG A 439 18.07 10.62 -0.51
CA ARG A 439 19.41 11.03 -0.07
C ARG A 439 20.04 10.05 0.90
N ASP A 440 19.23 9.41 1.73
CA ASP A 440 19.70 8.34 2.61
C ASP A 440 20.04 7.04 1.84
N GLY A 441 19.79 6.98 0.53
CA GLY A 441 20.10 5.84 -0.33
C GLY A 441 19.05 4.73 -0.29
N ALA A 442 17.83 5.03 0.14
CA ALA A 442 16.65 4.16 0.13
C ALA A 442 15.62 4.62 -0.92
N GLY A 443 14.51 3.88 -1.04
CA GLY A 443 13.43 4.23 -1.97
C GLY A 443 13.94 4.23 -3.41
N SER A 444 13.61 5.26 -4.20
CA SER A 444 14.01 5.31 -5.60
C SER A 444 15.52 5.43 -5.85
N ALA A 445 16.35 5.67 -4.82
CA ALA A 445 17.80 5.63 -4.98
C ALA A 445 18.32 4.22 -5.32
N LEU A 446 17.59 3.19 -4.93
CA LEU A 446 17.94 1.80 -5.24
C LEU A 446 17.85 1.47 -6.73
N LEU A 447 17.09 2.26 -7.51
CA LEU A 447 16.91 2.05 -8.96
C LEU A 447 18.21 2.22 -9.75
N ASP A 448 19.14 3.05 -9.25
CA ASP A 448 20.46 3.25 -9.89
C ASP A 448 21.49 2.23 -9.37
N HIS A 449 21.19 1.51 -8.27
CA HIS A 449 22.09 0.58 -7.61
C HIS A 449 21.65 -0.89 -7.79
N HIS A 450 21.56 -1.32 -9.05
CA HIS A 450 21.11 -2.64 -9.50
C HIS A 450 21.69 -3.83 -8.68
N SER A 451 23.02 -3.92 -8.56
CA SER A 451 23.67 -5.04 -7.84
C SER A 451 23.42 -5.00 -6.34
N LYS A 452 23.22 -3.81 -5.77
CA LYS A 452 22.86 -3.65 -4.36
C LYS A 452 21.44 -4.14 -4.12
N LEU A 453 20.49 -3.73 -4.96
CA LEU A 453 19.09 -4.16 -4.88
C LEU A 453 18.99 -5.69 -4.97
N GLU A 454 19.66 -6.29 -5.94
CA GLU A 454 19.70 -7.75 -6.12
C GLU A 454 20.22 -8.48 -4.87
N LYS A 455 21.33 -7.99 -4.27
CA LYS A 455 21.85 -8.52 -3.00
C LYS A 455 20.85 -8.40 -1.85
N MET A 456 20.08 -7.30 -1.79
CA MET A 456 19.03 -7.13 -0.78
C MET A 456 17.93 -8.18 -0.97
N ILE A 457 17.36 -8.31 -2.16
CA ILE A 457 16.24 -9.24 -2.41
C ILE A 457 16.66 -10.68 -2.15
N ARG A 458 17.84 -11.09 -2.65
CA ARG A 458 18.39 -12.42 -2.39
C ARG A 458 18.52 -12.68 -0.88
N GLY A 459 19.14 -11.77 -0.15
CA GLY A 459 19.32 -11.96 1.30
C GLY A 459 18.03 -11.84 2.11
N MET A 460 17.05 -11.05 1.65
CA MET A 460 15.72 -11.02 2.27
C MET A 460 15.03 -12.38 2.11
N ASN A 461 15.13 -12.99 0.92
CA ASN A 461 14.59 -14.33 0.69
C ASN A 461 15.23 -15.39 1.61
N THR A 462 16.52 -15.31 1.93
CA THR A 462 17.16 -16.31 2.80
C THR A 462 16.73 -16.23 4.27
N VAL A 463 16.21 -15.08 4.71
CA VAL A 463 15.86 -14.84 6.13
C VAL A 463 14.37 -14.70 6.39
N SER A 464 13.53 -14.65 5.36
CA SER A 464 12.08 -14.42 5.52
C SER A 464 11.23 -15.66 5.81
N GLN A 465 11.85 -16.85 5.95
CA GLN A 465 11.14 -18.13 6.12
C GLN A 465 10.17 -18.39 4.97
N GLU A 466 8.91 -18.72 5.27
CA GLU A 466 7.86 -18.96 4.29
C GLU A 466 7.38 -17.68 3.59
N ILE A 467 7.65 -16.49 4.12
CA ILE A 467 7.08 -15.23 3.61
C ILE A 467 7.79 -14.80 2.32
N PRO A 468 7.07 -14.66 1.18
CA PRO A 468 7.66 -14.22 -0.08
C PRO A 468 8.08 -12.75 -0.07
N ILE A 469 9.11 -12.44 -0.86
CA ILE A 469 9.61 -11.08 -1.04
C ILE A 469 9.10 -10.48 -2.35
N THR A 470 8.57 -9.27 -2.29
CA THR A 470 8.15 -8.49 -3.47
C THR A 470 8.90 -7.17 -3.54
N VAL A 471 8.85 -6.51 -4.70
CA VAL A 471 9.48 -5.20 -4.88
C VAL A 471 8.54 -4.21 -5.56
N LYS A 472 8.57 -2.96 -5.10
CA LYS A 472 7.89 -1.86 -5.76
C LYS A 472 8.88 -0.85 -6.33
N ILE A 473 8.92 -0.74 -7.65
CA ILE A 473 9.85 0.11 -8.41
C ILE A 473 9.12 1.25 -9.16
N ARG A 474 9.92 2.13 -9.76
CA ARG A 474 9.51 3.18 -10.71
C ARG A 474 10.23 2.95 -12.05
N MET A 475 9.84 3.68 -13.09
CA MET A 475 10.48 3.59 -14.41
C MET A 475 12.00 3.82 -14.37
N GLY A 476 12.46 4.66 -13.45
CA GLY A 476 13.86 5.03 -13.26
C GLY A 476 13.97 6.28 -12.37
N THR A 477 15.18 6.74 -12.10
CA THR A 477 15.39 8.00 -11.36
C THR A 477 15.18 9.24 -12.23
N LYS A 478 15.43 9.14 -13.54
CA LYS A 478 15.35 10.22 -14.53
C LYS A 478 14.34 9.90 -15.64
N ASP A 479 13.73 10.93 -16.22
CA ASP A 479 12.68 10.78 -17.23
C ASP A 479 13.18 10.13 -18.52
N ASN A 480 14.31 10.60 -19.05
CA ASN A 480 14.84 10.18 -20.35
C ASN A 480 15.78 8.98 -20.27
N GLN A 481 15.88 8.35 -19.10
CA GLN A 481 16.75 7.20 -18.85
C GLN A 481 16.01 6.17 -18.00
N PRO A 482 14.95 5.55 -18.53
CA PRO A 482 14.24 4.51 -17.80
C PRO A 482 15.13 3.28 -17.62
N THR A 483 15.19 2.75 -16.40
CA THR A 483 16.01 1.59 -16.01
C THR A 483 15.19 0.36 -15.67
N ALA A 484 13.85 0.50 -15.58
CA ALA A 484 13.01 -0.59 -15.07
C ALA A 484 13.07 -1.88 -15.90
N GLN A 485 13.15 -1.85 -17.24
CA GLN A 485 13.26 -3.07 -18.04
C GLN A 485 14.50 -3.89 -17.66
N LYS A 486 15.66 -3.22 -17.52
CA LYS A 486 16.92 -3.86 -17.08
C LYS A 486 16.82 -4.38 -15.65
N LEU A 487 16.16 -3.63 -14.77
CA LEU A 487 15.93 -4.04 -13.39
C LEU A 487 15.01 -5.27 -13.33
N VAL A 488 13.93 -5.29 -14.10
CA VAL A 488 12.98 -6.40 -14.22
C VAL A 488 13.69 -7.65 -14.70
N GLU A 489 14.46 -7.56 -15.78
CA GLU A 489 15.25 -8.69 -16.29
C GLU A 489 16.22 -9.21 -15.23
N ARG A 490 16.93 -8.31 -14.53
CA ARG A 490 17.84 -8.68 -13.44
C ARG A 490 17.12 -9.30 -12.23
N MET A 491 15.89 -8.87 -11.90
CA MET A 491 15.13 -9.45 -10.80
C MET A 491 14.60 -10.85 -11.13
N VAL A 492 14.31 -11.13 -12.40
CA VAL A 492 13.76 -12.42 -12.86
C VAL A 492 14.87 -13.43 -13.19
N LEU A 493 15.98 -12.99 -13.81
CA LEU A 493 17.06 -13.88 -14.26
C LEU A 493 18.33 -13.81 -13.39
N GLY A 494 18.50 -12.74 -12.61
CA GLY A 494 19.77 -12.43 -11.95
C GLY A 494 20.68 -11.54 -12.80
N GLY A 495 21.62 -10.87 -12.14
CA GLY A 495 22.65 -10.07 -12.80
C GLY A 495 23.75 -10.94 -13.42
N TYR A 496 24.59 -10.30 -14.24
CA TYR A 496 25.80 -10.94 -14.78
C TYR A 496 26.68 -11.50 -13.65
N GLU A 497 26.82 -10.75 -12.55
CA GLU A 497 27.60 -11.18 -11.39
C GLU A 497 27.03 -12.45 -10.74
N SER A 498 25.70 -12.53 -10.61
CA SER A 498 25.04 -13.72 -10.08
C SER A 498 25.13 -14.92 -11.04
N SER A 499 25.17 -14.66 -12.35
CA SER A 499 25.36 -15.72 -13.35
C SER A 499 26.78 -16.29 -13.30
N VAL A 500 27.80 -15.43 -13.12
CA VAL A 500 29.22 -15.87 -13.00
C VAL A 500 29.44 -16.69 -11.73
N LEU A 501 28.73 -16.35 -10.66
CA LEU A 501 28.80 -17.06 -9.38
C LEU A 501 27.80 -18.21 -9.25
N ASP A 502 27.01 -18.45 -10.30
CA ASP A 502 25.96 -19.46 -10.32
C ASP A 502 25.02 -19.40 -9.10
N LEU A 503 24.62 -18.17 -8.73
CA LEU A 503 23.71 -17.85 -7.63
C LEU A 503 22.24 -17.86 -8.06
N GLY A 504 21.97 -17.99 -9.36
CA GLY A 504 20.62 -17.88 -9.93
C GLY A 504 19.97 -16.49 -9.74
N PRO A 505 18.66 -16.37 -9.95
CA PRO A 505 17.94 -15.12 -9.75
C PRO A 505 17.77 -14.76 -8.27
N PRO A 506 17.52 -13.47 -7.94
CA PRO A 506 17.32 -13.04 -6.56
C PRO A 506 16.02 -13.54 -5.92
N GLY A 507 15.05 -13.99 -6.71
CA GLY A 507 13.82 -14.65 -6.24
C GLY A 507 12.67 -13.70 -5.88
N ALA A 508 12.47 -12.60 -6.60
CA ALA A 508 11.34 -11.70 -6.35
C ALA A 508 10.01 -12.36 -6.77
N ALA A 509 9.07 -12.55 -5.84
CA ALA A 509 7.81 -13.24 -6.12
C ALA A 509 6.82 -12.38 -6.92
N ALA A 510 6.89 -11.06 -6.77
CA ALA A 510 6.15 -10.11 -7.58
C ALA A 510 6.91 -8.78 -7.72
N ILE A 511 6.75 -8.13 -8.87
CA ILE A 511 7.30 -6.81 -9.16
C ILE A 511 6.13 -5.86 -9.44
N THR A 512 6.04 -4.79 -8.66
CA THR A 512 5.11 -3.68 -8.93
C THR A 512 5.86 -2.54 -9.62
N LEU A 513 5.42 -2.12 -10.80
CA LEU A 513 5.99 -0.97 -11.52
C LEU A 513 5.04 0.22 -11.47
N HIS A 514 5.49 1.32 -10.88
CA HIS A 514 4.83 2.60 -11.08
C HIS A 514 5.31 3.26 -12.36
N GLY A 515 4.38 3.58 -13.27
CA GLY A 515 4.61 4.17 -14.60
C GLY A 515 5.10 5.62 -14.59
N ARG A 516 5.86 6.03 -13.57
CA ARG A 516 6.57 7.31 -13.57
C ARG A 516 8.00 7.13 -13.10
N SER A 517 8.88 8.00 -13.56
CA SER A 517 10.20 8.19 -12.97
C SER A 517 10.11 8.81 -11.56
N ARG A 518 11.23 8.89 -10.85
CA ARG A 518 11.34 9.69 -9.63
C ARG A 518 11.17 11.19 -9.94
N GLN A 519 11.87 11.71 -10.95
CA GLN A 519 11.86 13.14 -11.33
C GLN A 519 10.46 13.64 -11.66
N GLN A 520 9.68 12.84 -12.38
CA GLN A 520 8.27 13.12 -12.68
C GLN A 520 7.43 13.30 -11.41
N ARG A 521 7.80 12.70 -10.28
CA ARG A 521 6.97 12.64 -9.06
C ARG A 521 5.52 12.30 -9.41
N TYR A 522 4.66 13.32 -9.51
CA TYR A 522 3.25 13.27 -9.89
C TYR A 522 2.85 14.31 -10.97
N THR A 523 3.81 15.01 -11.59
CA THR A 523 3.59 16.15 -12.51
C THR A 523 3.05 15.73 -13.88
N ARG A 524 3.19 14.45 -14.25
CA ARG A 524 2.75 13.88 -15.54
C ARG A 524 1.86 12.67 -15.34
N GLN A 525 1.20 12.21 -16.39
CA GLN A 525 0.49 10.94 -16.38
C GLN A 525 1.45 9.75 -16.27
N ALA A 526 0.95 8.64 -15.74
CA ALA A 526 1.69 7.38 -15.74
C ALA A 526 1.77 6.80 -17.17
N ASP A 527 2.96 6.33 -17.54
CA ASP A 527 3.25 5.69 -18.82
C ASP A 527 2.90 4.19 -18.78
N TRP A 528 1.66 3.89 -19.18
CA TRP A 528 1.17 2.52 -19.28
C TRP A 528 1.71 1.76 -20.51
N GLY A 529 2.18 2.47 -21.54
CA GLY A 529 2.88 1.85 -22.66
C GLY A 529 4.19 1.20 -22.19
N TYR A 530 4.97 1.92 -21.40
CA TYR A 530 6.20 1.37 -20.83
C TYR A 530 5.95 0.26 -19.79
N ILE A 531 4.83 0.33 -19.04
CA ILE A 531 4.38 -0.79 -18.20
C ILE A 531 4.07 -2.01 -19.07
N SER A 532 3.37 -1.84 -20.19
CA SER A 532 3.06 -2.91 -21.15
C SER A 532 4.31 -3.59 -21.69
N ASP A 533 5.33 -2.81 -22.07
CA ASP A 533 6.61 -3.37 -22.52
C ASP A 533 7.27 -4.24 -21.44
N CYS A 534 7.24 -3.80 -20.18
CA CYS A 534 7.76 -4.57 -19.06
C CYS A 534 6.93 -5.82 -18.76
N ALA A 535 5.60 -5.75 -18.90
CA ALA A 535 4.70 -6.88 -18.74
C ALA A 535 4.97 -7.96 -19.81
N ALA A 536 5.11 -7.54 -21.07
CA ALA A 536 5.49 -8.42 -22.18
C ALA A 536 6.86 -9.08 -21.93
N LEU A 537 7.83 -8.32 -21.42
CA LEU A 537 9.14 -8.85 -21.01
C LEU A 537 8.99 -9.96 -19.95
N ILE A 538 8.27 -9.71 -18.85
CA ILE A 538 8.09 -10.70 -17.78
C ILE A 538 7.35 -11.94 -18.27
N LYS A 539 6.27 -11.77 -19.05
CA LYS A 539 5.54 -12.90 -19.66
C LYS A 539 6.46 -13.74 -20.54
N ARG A 540 7.33 -13.11 -21.33
CA ARG A 540 8.32 -13.81 -22.15
C ARG A 540 9.36 -14.54 -21.30
N LEU A 541 9.83 -13.94 -20.21
CA LEU A 541 10.80 -14.56 -19.30
C LEU A 541 10.20 -15.77 -18.58
N ASN A 542 8.99 -15.65 -18.03
CA ASN A 542 8.26 -16.77 -17.43
C ASN A 542 8.03 -17.90 -18.48
N LYS A 543 7.62 -17.58 -19.71
CA LYS A 543 7.41 -18.61 -20.77
C LYS A 543 8.69 -19.26 -21.27
N LYS A 544 9.78 -18.49 -21.45
CA LYS A 544 11.08 -19.07 -21.88
C LYS A 544 11.59 -20.05 -20.85
N GLN A 545 11.29 -19.81 -19.58
CA GLN A 545 11.62 -20.73 -18.50
C GLN A 545 10.83 -22.03 -18.56
N ASP A 546 9.58 -22.01 -19.03
CA ASP A 546 8.78 -23.23 -19.23
C ASP A 546 9.21 -24.06 -20.46
N ALA A 547 9.87 -23.43 -21.45
CA ALA A 547 10.23 -24.04 -22.73
C ALA A 547 11.71 -24.46 -22.87
N LEU A 548 12.59 -24.01 -21.97
CA LEU A 548 14.02 -24.32 -21.98
C LEU A 548 14.31 -25.47 -21.01
N SER A 549 14.33 -26.69 -21.54
CA SER A 549 14.80 -27.90 -20.85
C SER A 549 16.19 -28.35 -21.32
N ASP A 550 16.93 -27.50 -22.06
CA ASP A 550 18.19 -27.94 -22.72
C ASP A 550 19.13 -26.80 -23.19
N THR A 551 19.56 -25.86 -22.33
CA THR A 551 20.83 -25.11 -22.57
C THR A 551 21.46 -24.53 -21.28
N ILE A 552 22.78 -24.30 -21.32
CA ILE A 552 23.78 -23.91 -20.29
C ILE A 552 23.43 -22.73 -19.32
N ARG A 553 22.25 -22.11 -19.41
CA ARG A 553 21.80 -21.00 -18.53
C ARG A 553 20.43 -21.25 -17.90
N GLU A 554 20.15 -22.48 -17.47
CA GLU A 554 18.94 -22.76 -16.70
C GLU A 554 19.05 -22.15 -15.29
N PRO A 555 18.12 -21.27 -14.89
CA PRO A 555 17.99 -20.90 -13.49
C PRO A 555 17.51 -22.13 -12.71
N ASP A 556 18.32 -22.60 -11.77
CA ASP A 556 17.94 -23.69 -10.87
C ASP A 556 16.56 -23.41 -10.25
N ALA A 557 15.63 -24.36 -10.40
CA ALA A 557 14.25 -24.26 -9.91
C ALA A 557 14.17 -23.88 -8.42
N ARG A 558 15.21 -24.21 -7.63
CA ARG A 558 15.31 -23.84 -6.20
C ARG A 558 15.35 -22.32 -5.97
N HIS A 559 15.88 -21.55 -6.91
CA HIS A 559 15.98 -20.09 -6.81
C HIS A 559 14.71 -19.36 -7.29
N MET A 560 13.70 -20.10 -7.77
CA MET A 560 12.51 -19.53 -8.38
C MET A 560 11.37 -19.39 -7.39
N PRO A 561 10.73 -18.20 -7.29
CA PRO A 561 9.52 -18.04 -6.50
C PRO A 561 8.31 -18.64 -7.24
N ASN A 562 7.26 -18.95 -6.49
CA ASN A 562 5.96 -19.41 -7.01
C ASN A 562 6.03 -20.59 -8.01
N GLY A 563 7.05 -21.44 -7.93
CA GLY A 563 7.25 -22.53 -8.88
C GLY A 563 7.58 -22.06 -10.31
N GLY A 564 8.30 -20.95 -10.45
CA GLY A 564 8.79 -20.44 -11.75
C GLY A 564 8.20 -19.10 -12.17
N LYS A 565 7.05 -18.69 -11.60
CA LYS A 565 6.34 -17.48 -12.02
C LYS A 565 6.66 -16.25 -11.15
N THR A 566 7.15 -15.19 -11.78
CA THR A 566 7.16 -13.85 -11.18
C THR A 566 5.93 -13.08 -11.63
N TYR A 567 5.10 -12.60 -10.70
CA TYR A 567 3.93 -11.77 -11.03
C TYR A 567 4.32 -10.32 -11.28
N PHE A 568 3.55 -9.62 -12.13
CA PHE A 568 3.76 -8.24 -12.47
C PHE A 568 2.51 -7.39 -12.24
N ILE A 569 2.66 -6.34 -11.43
CA ILE A 569 1.57 -5.46 -11.02
C ILE A 569 1.81 -4.05 -11.57
N GLY A 570 0.84 -3.55 -12.34
CA GLY A 570 0.87 -2.17 -12.86
C GLY A 570 0.45 -1.16 -11.81
N ASN A 571 1.03 0.03 -11.80
CA ASN A 571 0.66 1.09 -10.85
C ASN A 571 0.76 2.48 -11.48
N GLY A 572 -0.24 3.31 -11.20
CA GLY A 572 -0.27 4.72 -11.59
C GLY A 572 -1.58 5.06 -12.29
N ASP A 573 -2.25 6.10 -11.80
CA ASP A 573 -3.38 6.73 -12.49
C ASP A 573 -4.58 5.85 -12.89
N CYS A 574 -4.79 4.73 -12.18
CA CYS A 574 -6.04 3.97 -12.24
C CYS A 574 -7.10 4.66 -11.38
N PHE A 575 -8.17 5.17 -12.00
CA PHE A 575 -9.22 5.97 -11.35
C PHE A 575 -10.64 5.46 -11.57
N SER A 576 -10.80 4.42 -12.39
CA SER A 576 -12.07 3.78 -12.71
C SER A 576 -11.90 2.28 -12.98
N HIS A 577 -13.00 1.54 -13.02
CA HIS A 577 -12.98 0.14 -13.48
C HIS A 577 -12.51 0.03 -14.94
N THR A 578 -12.88 0.98 -15.81
CA THR A 578 -12.42 0.97 -17.21
C THR A 578 -10.91 1.14 -17.32
N ASP A 579 -10.29 1.98 -16.49
CA ASP A 579 -8.83 2.08 -16.43
C ASP A 579 -8.23 0.75 -15.98
N TYR A 580 -8.80 0.14 -14.92
CA TYR A 580 -8.34 -1.14 -14.40
C TYR A 580 -8.39 -2.23 -15.48
N ASP A 581 -9.54 -2.36 -16.16
CA ASP A 581 -9.79 -3.35 -17.21
C ASP A 581 -8.89 -3.12 -18.42
N ASP A 582 -8.71 -1.86 -18.85
CA ASP A 582 -7.79 -1.48 -19.92
C ASP A 582 -6.35 -1.89 -19.57
N HIS A 583 -5.91 -1.59 -18.35
CA HIS A 583 -4.56 -1.89 -17.91
C HIS A 583 -4.29 -3.41 -17.79
N VAL A 584 -5.26 -4.19 -17.32
CA VAL A 584 -5.16 -5.65 -17.30
C VAL A 584 -5.14 -6.22 -18.72
N ASN A 585 -6.09 -5.80 -19.57
CA ASN A 585 -6.29 -6.40 -20.90
C ASN A 585 -5.26 -5.93 -21.93
N ASN A 586 -4.97 -4.63 -21.98
CA ASN A 586 -4.12 -4.01 -23.01
C ASN A 586 -2.67 -3.87 -22.55
N ALA A 587 -2.41 -3.44 -21.30
CA ALA A 587 -1.04 -3.42 -20.79
C ALA A 587 -0.56 -4.80 -20.30
N GLY A 588 -1.47 -5.77 -20.14
CA GLY A 588 -1.12 -7.16 -19.91
C GLY A 588 -0.48 -7.44 -18.55
N VAL A 589 -0.73 -6.62 -17.53
CA VAL A 589 -0.30 -6.89 -16.15
C VAL A 589 -1.15 -7.98 -15.50
N ASP A 590 -0.64 -8.68 -14.48
CA ASP A 590 -1.42 -9.70 -13.77
C ASP A 590 -2.51 -9.06 -12.89
N SER A 591 -2.25 -7.88 -12.34
CA SER A 591 -3.20 -7.04 -11.59
C SER A 591 -2.74 -5.58 -11.59
N VAL A 592 -3.63 -4.68 -11.16
CA VAL A 592 -3.36 -3.25 -10.99
C VAL A 592 -3.40 -2.86 -9.51
N MET A 593 -2.41 -2.06 -9.11
CA MET A 593 -2.35 -1.39 -7.83
C MET A 593 -2.95 0.02 -7.92
N VAL A 594 -4.00 0.25 -7.13
CA VAL A 594 -4.74 1.50 -7.03
C VAL A 594 -4.25 2.30 -5.82
N ALA A 595 -3.91 3.58 -6.05
CA ALA A 595 -3.39 4.49 -5.02
C ALA A 595 -4.35 5.67 -4.78
N ARG A 596 -4.13 6.80 -5.47
CA ARG A 596 -4.95 8.01 -5.32
C ARG A 596 -6.42 7.78 -5.70
N GLY A 597 -6.70 6.88 -6.66
CA GLY A 597 -8.07 6.49 -6.99
C GLY A 597 -8.84 5.98 -5.78
N ALA A 598 -8.24 5.12 -4.96
CA ALA A 598 -8.87 4.62 -3.74
C ALA A 598 -9.04 5.72 -2.68
N LEU A 599 -8.08 6.65 -2.53
CA LEU A 599 -8.20 7.76 -1.58
C LEU A 599 -9.34 8.73 -1.93
N ILE A 600 -9.52 8.99 -3.23
CA ILE A 600 -10.60 9.87 -3.69
C ILE A 600 -11.93 9.12 -3.60
N LYS A 601 -11.93 7.84 -4.02
CA LYS A 601 -13.12 7.01 -4.21
C LYS A 601 -12.85 5.56 -3.79
N PRO A 602 -13.02 5.18 -2.51
CA PRO A 602 -12.71 3.82 -2.05
C PRO A 602 -13.54 2.73 -2.73
N TRP A 603 -14.76 3.05 -3.17
CA TRP A 603 -15.63 2.12 -3.89
C TRP A 603 -15.18 1.88 -5.34
N ILE A 604 -14.03 2.41 -5.77
CA ILE A 604 -13.39 1.99 -7.02
C ILE A 604 -13.17 0.47 -7.06
N PHE A 605 -12.92 -0.17 -5.91
CA PHE A 605 -12.80 -1.63 -5.85
C PHE A 605 -14.14 -2.34 -6.12
N GLU A 606 -15.26 -1.73 -5.72
CA GLU A 606 -16.62 -2.23 -5.99
C GLU A 606 -16.95 -2.03 -7.47
N GLU A 607 -16.54 -0.91 -8.07
CA GLU A 607 -16.64 -0.68 -9.51
C GLU A 607 -15.84 -1.71 -10.30
N ILE A 608 -14.60 -2.03 -9.89
CA ILE A 608 -13.76 -3.06 -10.52
C ILE A 608 -14.45 -4.42 -10.44
N GLN A 609 -14.98 -4.79 -9.27
CA GLN A 609 -15.66 -6.07 -9.09
C GLN A 609 -16.96 -6.18 -9.93
N THR A 610 -17.69 -5.08 -10.07
CA THR A 610 -18.98 -5.04 -10.78
C THR A 610 -18.85 -4.71 -12.27
N GLY A 611 -17.69 -4.24 -12.73
CA GLY A 611 -17.46 -3.82 -14.11
C GLY A 611 -18.28 -2.61 -14.55
N GLN A 612 -18.69 -1.75 -13.62
CA GLN A 612 -19.52 -0.58 -13.91
C GLN A 612 -19.18 0.64 -13.04
N TYR A 613 -19.50 1.83 -13.54
CA TYR A 613 -19.44 3.06 -12.76
C TYR A 613 -20.52 3.10 -11.69
N LEU A 614 -20.17 3.55 -10.49
CA LEU A 614 -21.10 3.65 -9.36
C LEU A 614 -21.22 5.11 -8.90
N ASP A 615 -22.35 5.75 -9.22
CA ASP A 615 -22.68 7.09 -8.72
C ASP A 615 -23.30 7.05 -7.32
N LYS A 616 -22.45 6.80 -6.31
CA LYS A 616 -22.86 6.75 -4.91
C LYS A 616 -23.44 8.09 -4.47
N SER A 617 -24.65 8.06 -3.92
CA SER A 617 -25.32 9.22 -3.34
C SER A 617 -24.51 9.81 -2.16
N ALA A 618 -24.79 11.07 -1.79
CA ALA A 618 -24.13 11.69 -0.65
C ALA A 618 -24.34 10.91 0.66
N THR A 619 -25.54 10.34 0.85
CA THR A 619 -25.86 9.51 2.02
C THR A 619 -25.05 8.22 2.04
N GLU A 620 -24.95 7.50 0.92
CA GLU A 620 -24.09 6.31 0.83
C GLU A 620 -22.63 6.65 1.11
N ARG A 621 -22.12 7.74 0.54
CA ARG A 621 -20.74 8.20 0.80
C ARG A 621 -20.52 8.56 2.27
N LEU A 622 -21.53 9.13 2.93
CA LEU A 622 -21.49 9.42 4.36
C LEU A 622 -21.42 8.12 5.20
N THR A 623 -22.06 7.03 4.78
CA THR A 623 -21.92 5.72 5.46
C THR A 623 -20.50 5.16 5.41
N TYR A 624 -19.73 5.44 4.35
CA TYR A 624 -18.33 5.04 4.29
C TYR A 624 -17.46 5.79 5.31
N ILE A 625 -17.78 7.08 5.53
CA ILE A 625 -17.15 7.89 6.58
C ILE A 625 -17.51 7.33 7.96
N GLU A 626 -18.78 6.98 8.18
CA GLU A 626 -19.21 6.31 9.42
C GLU A 626 -18.45 5.01 9.66
N LYS A 627 -18.33 4.15 8.64
CA LYS A 627 -17.55 2.90 8.73
C LYS A 627 -16.09 3.16 9.09
N PHE A 628 -15.45 4.14 8.46
CA PHE A 628 -14.09 4.54 8.80
C PHE A 628 -14.00 4.97 10.28
N VAL A 629 -14.97 5.76 10.77
CA VAL A 629 -15.02 6.17 12.18
C VAL A 629 -15.15 4.96 13.10
N LYS A 630 -16.08 4.04 12.82
CA LYS A 630 -16.27 2.82 13.63
C LYS A 630 -14.98 1.99 13.67
N TYR A 631 -14.32 1.78 12.54
CA TYR A 631 -13.04 1.07 12.47
C TYR A 631 -11.90 1.83 13.15
N GLY A 632 -11.89 3.17 13.09
CA GLY A 632 -10.93 4.02 13.80
C GLY A 632 -11.05 3.90 15.31
N LEU A 633 -12.28 3.93 15.84
CA LEU A 633 -12.53 3.76 17.28
C LEU A 633 -12.19 2.35 17.77
N GLN A 634 -12.40 1.32 16.95
CA GLN A 634 -11.95 -0.04 17.25
C GLN A 634 -10.41 -0.14 17.27
N ALA A 635 -9.72 0.51 16.33
CA ALA A 635 -8.26 0.40 16.19
C ALA A 635 -7.47 1.28 17.17
N TRP A 636 -7.97 2.48 17.46
CA TRP A 636 -7.27 3.50 18.26
C TRP A 636 -7.88 3.76 19.63
N GLY A 637 -9.06 3.20 19.90
CA GLY A 637 -9.81 3.40 21.14
C GLY A 637 -10.98 4.36 20.98
N SER A 638 -11.91 4.27 21.92
CA SER A 638 -13.10 5.13 22.01
C SER A 638 -13.00 6.17 23.12
N ASP A 639 -11.82 6.32 23.73
CA ASP A 639 -11.51 7.40 24.66
C ASP A 639 -11.17 8.70 23.91
N GLU A 640 -10.91 9.79 24.64
CA GLU A 640 -10.60 11.10 24.04
C GLU A 640 -9.42 11.03 23.06
N HIS A 641 -8.41 10.22 23.39
CA HIS A 641 -7.24 10.06 22.54
C HIS A 641 -7.57 9.32 21.25
N GLY A 642 -8.32 8.22 21.33
CA GLY A 642 -8.75 7.45 20.17
C GLY A 642 -9.71 8.23 19.27
N VAL A 643 -10.64 9.00 19.83
CA VAL A 643 -11.52 9.93 19.10
C VAL A 643 -10.71 10.99 18.35
N GLY A 644 -9.75 11.63 19.02
CA GLY A 644 -8.88 12.64 18.40
C GLY A 644 -8.00 12.06 17.29
N THR A 645 -7.50 10.85 17.48
CA THR A 645 -6.69 10.13 16.47
C THR A 645 -7.53 9.76 15.26
N THR A 646 -8.75 9.24 15.48
CA THR A 646 -9.72 8.93 14.44
C THR A 646 -10.07 10.16 13.61
N ARG A 647 -10.39 11.28 14.27
CA ARG A 647 -10.68 12.55 13.61
C ARG A 647 -9.54 13.01 12.72
N ARG A 648 -8.31 12.95 13.24
CA ARG A 648 -7.12 13.39 12.50
C ARG A 648 -6.95 12.61 11.19
N PHE A 649 -6.97 11.28 11.25
CA PHE A 649 -6.80 10.46 10.06
C PHE A 649 -8.01 10.55 9.11
N LEU A 650 -9.22 10.73 9.65
CA LEU A 650 -10.40 11.01 8.83
C LEU A 650 -10.24 12.32 8.05
N LEU A 651 -9.81 13.40 8.70
CA LEU A 651 -9.58 14.69 8.03
C LEU A 651 -8.50 14.60 6.95
N GLU A 652 -7.43 13.85 7.22
CA GLU A 652 -6.40 13.57 6.22
C GLU A 652 -7.03 12.82 5.03
N TRP A 653 -7.93 11.87 5.22
CA TRP A 653 -8.62 11.18 4.11
C TRP A 653 -9.62 12.11 3.38
N LEU A 654 -10.38 12.94 4.12
CA LEU A 654 -11.32 13.91 3.54
C LEU A 654 -10.61 14.91 2.61
N SER A 655 -9.34 15.22 2.88
CA SER A 655 -8.48 16.04 1.99
C SER A 655 -8.20 15.41 0.62
N PHE A 656 -8.55 14.14 0.40
CA PHE A 656 -8.54 13.50 -0.90
C PHE A 656 -9.96 13.30 -1.45
N THR A 657 -10.90 12.87 -0.61
CA THR A 657 -12.25 12.52 -1.05
C THR A 657 -13.02 13.71 -1.63
N TYR A 658 -12.74 14.96 -1.18
CA TYR A 658 -13.41 16.15 -1.70
C TYR A 658 -13.20 16.37 -3.20
N ARG A 659 -12.15 15.75 -3.76
CA ARG A 659 -11.84 15.81 -5.20
C ARG A 659 -12.79 14.95 -6.04
N TYR A 660 -13.57 14.08 -5.42
CA TYR A 660 -14.57 13.28 -6.13
C TYR A 660 -15.72 14.18 -6.60
N VAL A 661 -15.87 14.25 -7.93
CA VAL A 661 -17.06 14.84 -8.55
C VAL A 661 -18.03 13.70 -8.87
N PRO A 662 -19.28 13.74 -8.38
CA PRO A 662 -20.26 12.70 -8.65
C PRO A 662 -20.49 12.49 -10.14
N ILE A 663 -20.59 11.24 -10.55
CA ILE A 663 -20.62 10.84 -11.96
C ILE A 663 -21.87 11.40 -12.65
N GLY A 664 -23.01 11.46 -11.95
CA GLY A 664 -24.25 12.05 -12.48
C GLY A 664 -24.17 13.54 -12.82
N LEU A 665 -23.14 14.25 -12.35
CA LEU A 665 -22.89 15.67 -12.63
C LEU A 665 -21.97 15.87 -13.84
N LEU A 666 -21.34 14.81 -14.36
CA LEU A 666 -20.42 14.91 -15.49
C LEU A 666 -21.16 14.91 -16.83
N GLU A 667 -20.65 15.65 -17.81
CA GLU A 667 -21.20 15.69 -19.17
C GLU A 667 -20.83 14.45 -19.99
N TYR A 668 -19.63 13.89 -19.77
CA TYR A 668 -19.16 12.67 -20.42
C TYR A 668 -18.40 11.76 -19.45
N LEU A 669 -18.38 10.47 -19.79
CA LEU A 669 -17.59 9.42 -19.15
C LEU A 669 -16.59 8.86 -20.17
N PRO A 670 -15.39 8.39 -19.75
CA PRO A 670 -14.91 8.23 -18.38
C PRO A 670 -14.54 9.55 -17.68
N PRO A 671 -14.67 9.63 -16.33
CA PRO A 671 -14.06 10.72 -15.58
C PRO A 671 -12.54 10.61 -15.73
N ASN A 672 -11.83 11.69 -16.05
CA ASN A 672 -10.41 11.75 -15.67
C ASN A 672 -10.20 12.75 -14.55
N ILE A 673 -9.65 12.20 -13.48
CA ILE A 673 -9.62 12.81 -12.17
C ILE A 673 -8.50 13.86 -12.03
N GLN A 674 -7.62 13.96 -13.03
CA GLN A 674 -6.59 15.00 -13.08
C GLN A 674 -7.18 16.36 -13.44
N ASP A 675 -8.38 16.37 -14.03
CA ASP A 675 -9.10 17.60 -14.31
C ASP A 675 -9.57 18.23 -13.00
N ARG A 676 -9.54 19.57 -12.96
CA ARG A 676 -9.98 20.34 -11.80
C ARG A 676 -11.41 20.82 -11.99
N PRO A 677 -12.30 20.57 -11.02
CA PRO A 677 -13.67 21.01 -11.18
C PRO A 677 -13.75 22.54 -11.12
N PRO A 678 -14.51 23.18 -12.03
CA PRO A 678 -14.96 24.55 -11.81
C PRO A 678 -15.83 24.58 -10.55
N ALA A 679 -16.13 25.76 -10.01
CA ALA A 679 -17.04 25.85 -8.88
C ALA A 679 -18.39 25.21 -9.22
N TRP A 680 -18.83 24.28 -8.39
CA TRP A 680 -20.03 23.48 -8.63
C TRP A 680 -20.85 23.31 -7.36
N ARG A 681 -22.13 23.05 -7.53
CA ARG A 681 -23.06 22.69 -6.47
C ARG A 681 -23.52 21.25 -6.66
N GLY A 682 -23.57 20.49 -5.57
CA GLY A 682 -24.10 19.14 -5.57
C GLY A 682 -25.61 19.07 -5.75
N ARG A 683 -26.13 17.85 -5.94
CA ARG A 683 -27.59 17.59 -6.00
C ARG A 683 -28.32 17.99 -4.71
N ASN A 684 -27.62 18.00 -3.59
CA ASN A 684 -28.11 18.45 -2.29
C ASN A 684 -26.99 19.13 -1.47
N GLU A 685 -27.35 19.65 -0.30
CA GLU A 685 -26.42 20.37 0.59
C GLU A 685 -25.28 19.47 1.08
N LEU A 686 -25.58 18.21 1.44
CA LEU A 686 -24.57 17.25 1.89
C LEU A 686 -23.55 16.94 0.79
N GLU A 687 -24.00 16.75 -0.45
CA GLU A 687 -23.12 16.53 -1.59
C GLU A 687 -22.21 17.73 -1.84
N THR A 688 -22.76 18.94 -1.70
CA THR A 688 -22.01 20.20 -1.80
C THR A 688 -20.97 20.31 -0.68
N LEU A 689 -21.36 19.96 0.56
CA LEU A 689 -20.46 19.96 1.72
C LEU A 689 -19.30 18.98 1.52
N MET A 690 -19.58 17.78 1.01
CA MET A 690 -18.55 16.76 0.74
C MET A 690 -17.61 17.14 -0.40
N GLY A 691 -18.05 17.96 -1.36
CA GLY A 691 -17.22 18.50 -2.44
C GLY A 691 -16.46 19.78 -2.08
N SER A 692 -16.66 20.32 -0.87
CA SER A 692 -16.01 21.57 -0.44
C SER A 692 -14.51 21.40 -0.25
N GLY A 693 -13.73 22.33 -0.78
CA GLY A 693 -12.28 22.41 -0.55
C GLY A 693 -11.90 23.06 0.80
N ASN A 694 -12.88 23.54 1.58
CA ASN A 694 -12.63 24.21 2.85
C ASN A 694 -12.47 23.18 3.99
N TYR A 695 -11.32 23.20 4.67
CA TYR A 695 -11.04 22.26 5.76
C TYR A 695 -12.01 22.39 6.94
N LYS A 696 -12.64 23.56 7.15
CA LYS A 696 -13.67 23.77 8.19
C LYS A 696 -14.91 22.93 7.91
N ASP A 697 -15.25 22.71 6.64
CA ASP A 697 -16.36 21.83 6.27
C ASP A 697 -16.03 20.36 6.51
N TRP A 698 -14.77 19.96 6.31
CA TRP A 698 -14.31 18.62 6.67
C TRP A 698 -14.40 18.38 8.18
N ILE A 699 -14.08 19.40 9.00
CA ILE A 699 -14.27 19.33 10.45
C ILE A 699 -15.75 19.10 10.77
N LYS A 700 -16.68 19.88 10.19
CA LYS A 700 -18.13 19.67 10.38
C LYS A 700 -18.57 18.24 10.05
N ILE A 701 -18.09 17.67 8.94
CA ILE A 701 -18.37 16.27 8.58
C ILE A 701 -17.88 15.33 9.68
N THR A 702 -16.68 15.53 10.22
CA THR A 702 -16.18 14.69 11.32
C THR A 702 -16.99 14.85 12.61
N GLU A 703 -17.57 16.03 12.86
CA GLU A 703 -18.39 16.31 14.04
C GLU A 703 -19.73 15.55 14.04
N MET A 704 -20.24 15.20 12.85
CA MET A 704 -21.45 14.37 12.71
C MET A 704 -21.31 13.00 13.40
N PHE A 705 -20.08 12.48 13.54
CA PHE A 705 -19.81 11.16 14.11
C PHE A 705 -18.98 11.19 15.39
N LEU A 706 -18.06 12.15 15.52
CA LEU A 706 -17.09 12.22 16.62
C LEU A 706 -17.42 13.36 17.61
N GLY A 707 -18.59 13.99 17.49
CA GLY A 707 -19.04 15.14 18.28
C GLY A 707 -18.26 16.42 17.97
N PRO A 708 -18.48 17.51 18.71
CA PRO A 708 -17.80 18.79 18.44
C PRO A 708 -16.28 18.68 18.65
N ALA A 709 -15.52 19.25 17.71
CA ALA A 709 -14.07 19.39 17.87
C ALA A 709 -13.77 20.30 19.08
N PRO A 710 -12.75 20.01 19.90
CA PRO A 710 -12.36 20.93 20.97
C PRO A 710 -11.85 22.26 20.40
N ASP A 711 -12.04 23.37 21.11
CA ASP A 711 -11.62 24.72 20.65
C ASP A 711 -10.11 24.83 20.37
N THR A 712 -9.32 23.97 21.02
CA THR A 712 -7.86 23.87 20.84
C THR A 712 -7.45 23.02 19.64
N PHE A 713 -8.41 22.35 18.99
CA PHE A 713 -8.16 21.51 17.83
C PHE A 713 -7.82 22.38 16.61
N LYS A 714 -6.63 22.12 16.06
CA LYS A 714 -6.17 22.75 14.83
C LYS A 714 -5.85 21.66 13.82
N PHE A 715 -6.38 21.81 12.62
CA PHE A 715 -6.08 20.96 11.49
C PHE A 715 -5.54 21.80 10.35
N GLU A 716 -4.32 21.50 9.94
CA GLU A 716 -3.71 22.03 8.72
C GLU A 716 -3.50 20.85 7.77
N PRO A 717 -4.16 20.85 6.59
CA PRO A 717 -4.00 19.78 5.63
C PRO A 717 -2.54 19.57 5.25
N LYS A 718 -2.08 18.30 5.24
CA LYS A 718 -0.68 17.96 4.91
C LYS A 718 -0.26 18.45 3.54
N HIS A 719 -1.19 18.36 2.59
CA HIS A 719 -1.03 18.87 1.24
C HIS A 719 -1.67 20.27 1.23
N LYS A 720 -0.90 21.31 0.91
CA LYS A 720 -1.43 22.65 0.61
C LYS A 720 -2.22 22.65 -0.72
N SER A 721 -3.00 21.60 -0.97
CA SER A 721 -3.93 21.55 -2.07
C SER A 721 -5.16 22.34 -1.68
N ASN A 722 -5.14 23.64 -2.02
CA ASN A 722 -6.29 24.53 -2.13
C ASN A 722 -7.20 24.75 -0.90
N SER A 723 -6.85 24.29 0.30
CA SER A 723 -7.61 24.66 1.51
C SER A 723 -7.26 26.10 1.90
N TYR A 724 -8.04 27.07 1.41
CA TYR A 724 -7.98 28.44 1.90
C TYR A 724 -8.89 28.59 3.11
N GLU A 725 -8.47 29.40 4.07
CA GLU A 725 -9.39 29.94 5.06
C GLU A 725 -10.20 31.02 4.35
N ALA A 726 -11.41 30.70 3.91
CA ALA A 726 -12.33 31.73 3.44
C ALA A 726 -12.66 32.62 4.65
N GLU A 727 -12.19 33.87 4.64
CA GLU A 727 -12.83 34.92 5.43
C GLU A 727 -14.30 34.99 4.95
N GLY A 728 -15.22 34.92 5.92
CA GLY A 728 -16.64 34.65 5.71
C GLY A 728 -17.39 35.68 4.88
#